data_AF-A0A6B1HG57-F1
#
_entry.id   AF-A0A6B1HG57-F1
#
_cell.length_a   1.000
_cell.length_b   1.000
_cell.length_c   1.000
_cell.angle_alpha   90.00
_cell.angle_beta   90.00
_cell.angle_gamma   90.00
#
_symmetry.space_group_name_H-M   'P 1'
#
loop_
_entity.id
_entity.type
_entity.pdbx_description
1 polymer ?
#
loop_
_entity_poly.entity_id
_entity_poly.type
_entity_poly.pdbx_seq_one_letter_code
_entity_poly.pdbx_strand_id
1 'polypeptide(L)'
;MDALPTERYQATWTARQIRGPTVALVGGAVETTLLELARQGLAITAYVSDPSSLAKRLGSRITEDRNAIELRCLPDLDVDEPGPSVDTMVVVGRSDEIIGWDGFLDRTGRLAGTGGRLVLVLPCFSDECSKDDGFDFSSFIENTRLSLSPVHLSVADDTLRFVGEFGVPASNAWSGFERGVWPGLLRDGIRSVVAKNRREVAGLQQRLVRLRGLLSSMPYRVGAALVGAANRPATIWRLPRTLWRLYRSSRPRPYTGTESRQRVTFSPLPLPQPDTASVRPVVAAILDTFSDYCLRYELDLLHLTPKHWRREIEASAPVFLLVESAWAGNNGRWRGIIAHNQTLVVNPLCDLLSYCREKGITTVFWNKEDPPSFDFFIAAARQFDLVFTSDADCVARYEEACGHNRVHVLPFAAQPKIHNPCRDPGWPRYPVCFAGSWRGEAYAERRASISMLLDPALEFGLHIMDRYLTGTATRPGFRFPDRYQEAIKGSLTYSEMLTAYRCYDVMLNANSVTESPTMFSRRVFETLACATPVVSLESAGMVAMLGEHVRVTRCPEETSAHLQALLADNEARAREGHLAYRHVHTNHTYRHRVATIMQTVGARPAPRPASTVTVLGVLRDPVHLECLAADYRAQTYGEKHLLVVVDNEDIDVGTVELALRKVPNAKAIRFGARTFGERLNRAVEEAAGRYIVMFDAAHGYCERYIEDMLLAADFTGAALLGKGSYYSYDDSLHSAVLRNEGKDHTFVESVTMSTIVARRAVLQEIRFEPESGDVGGSLSSRVAEAGLPIYSADRFNYLEVRSNDIGALTSPSSPNGPKGVLAGQRRVLALSQVSL
;
A
#
# COMPACT_ATOMS: atom_id res chain seq x y z
N MET A 1 9.50 26.20 9.39
CA MET A 1 10.09 25.65 10.64
C MET A 1 9.75 24.17 10.64
N ASP A 2 10.48 23.35 9.88
CA ASP A 2 10.18 21.91 9.67
C ASP A 2 11.45 21.07 9.42
N ALA A 3 12.49 21.16 10.30
CA ALA A 3 13.76 20.42 10.10
C ALA A 3 14.35 19.75 11.37
N LEU A 4 13.58 19.57 12.44
CA LEU A 4 14.14 19.19 13.76
C LEU A 4 14.67 17.73 13.91
N PRO A 5 14.13 16.67 13.27
CA PRO A 5 14.65 15.31 13.46
C PRO A 5 16.02 15.09 12.80
N THR A 6 16.18 15.52 11.54
CA THR A 6 17.38 15.30 10.73
C THR A 6 18.59 16.04 11.28
N GLU A 7 18.42 17.29 11.73
CA GLU A 7 19.49 18.07 12.36
C GLU A 7 20.03 17.39 13.63
N ARG A 8 19.16 16.75 14.43
CA ARG A 8 19.59 16.04 15.63
C ARG A 8 20.44 14.81 15.32
N TYR A 9 20.08 14.04 14.28
CA TYR A 9 20.89 12.90 13.83
C TYR A 9 22.25 13.34 13.27
N GLN A 10 22.28 14.42 12.49
CA GLN A 10 23.53 15.00 11.98
C GLN A 10 24.43 15.45 13.14
N ALA A 11 23.89 16.17 14.13
CA ALA A 11 24.62 16.61 15.31
C ALA A 11 25.22 15.43 16.11
N THR A 12 24.41 14.39 16.37
CA THR A 12 24.89 13.19 17.08
C THR A 12 25.96 12.44 16.29
N TRP A 13 25.83 12.35 14.97
CA TRP A 13 26.85 11.75 14.12
C TRP A 13 28.15 12.54 14.17
N THR A 14 28.08 13.86 13.97
CA THR A 14 29.24 14.77 14.01
C THR A 14 30.00 14.66 15.32
N ALA A 15 29.29 14.65 16.45
CA ALA A 15 29.90 14.56 17.76
C ALA A 15 30.71 13.26 17.96
N ARG A 16 30.28 12.14 17.35
CA ARG A 16 31.03 10.87 17.39
C ARG A 16 32.31 10.87 16.56
N GLN A 17 32.46 11.80 15.63
CA GLN A 17 33.64 11.89 14.74
C GLN A 17 34.74 12.79 15.30
N ILE A 18 34.41 13.61 16.32
CA ILE A 18 35.36 14.51 16.97
C ILE A 18 36.52 13.72 17.58
N ARG A 19 37.71 14.27 17.39
CA ARG A 19 38.94 13.84 18.05
C ARG A 19 39.47 15.02 18.84
N GLY A 20 39.89 14.78 20.09
CA GLY A 20 40.50 15.77 20.97
C GLY A 20 39.51 16.78 21.60
N PRO A 21 39.97 17.55 22.61
CA PRO A 21 39.12 18.45 23.37
C PRO A 21 38.79 19.79 22.69
N THR A 22 39.47 20.14 21.59
CA THR A 22 39.32 21.45 20.92
C THR A 22 38.72 21.32 19.52
N VAL A 23 37.64 22.04 19.26
CA VAL A 23 36.87 21.95 18.01
C VAL A 23 36.62 23.34 17.41
N ALA A 24 36.89 23.48 16.11
CA ALA A 24 36.41 24.62 15.34
C ALA A 24 35.18 24.21 14.50
N LEU A 25 34.14 25.04 14.49
CA LEU A 25 32.89 24.79 13.78
C LEU A 25 32.60 25.93 12.80
N VAL A 26 32.33 25.62 11.54
CA VAL A 26 32.09 26.60 10.46
C VAL A 26 30.79 26.29 9.72
N GLY A 27 29.91 27.29 9.55
CA GLY A 27 28.79 27.22 8.60
C GLY A 27 27.41 27.69 9.12
N GLY A 28 26.40 27.61 8.25
CA GLY A 28 25.03 28.08 8.51
C GLY A 28 24.13 27.02 9.15
N ALA A 29 23.35 27.40 10.18
CA ALA A 29 22.44 26.53 10.96
C ALA A 29 23.11 25.53 11.93
N VAL A 30 23.97 26.04 12.82
CA VAL A 30 24.79 25.25 13.75
C VAL A 30 24.23 25.08 15.17
N GLU A 31 23.00 25.52 15.45
CA GLU A 31 22.49 25.56 16.85
C GLU A 31 22.48 24.17 17.51
N THR A 32 21.92 23.17 16.84
CA THR A 32 21.78 21.81 17.40
C THR A 32 23.15 21.12 17.56
N THR A 33 24.03 21.23 16.55
CA THR A 33 25.38 20.65 16.58
C THR A 33 26.25 21.30 17.67
N LEU A 34 26.19 22.63 17.78
CA LEU A 34 26.94 23.39 18.76
C LEU A 34 26.51 23.05 20.19
N LEU A 35 25.20 22.92 20.43
CA LEU A 35 24.66 22.50 21.73
C LEU A 35 25.07 21.05 22.09
N GLU A 36 25.10 20.14 21.12
CA GLU A 36 25.46 18.75 21.36
C GLU A 36 26.96 18.58 21.64
N LEU A 37 27.82 19.31 20.92
CA LEU A 37 29.25 19.33 21.18
C LEU A 37 29.57 19.95 22.55
N ALA A 38 28.89 21.04 22.91
CA ALA A 38 29.11 21.71 24.20
C ALA A 38 28.73 20.83 25.39
N ARG A 39 27.65 20.04 25.28
CA ARG A 39 27.25 19.05 26.30
C ARG A 39 28.29 17.97 26.57
N GLN A 40 29.24 17.76 25.66
CA GLN A 40 30.33 16.80 25.83
C GLN A 40 31.57 17.42 26.51
N GLY A 41 31.49 18.69 26.94
CA GLY A 41 32.57 19.39 27.63
C GLY A 41 33.71 19.83 26.70
N LEU A 42 33.46 19.95 25.39
CA LEU A 42 34.45 20.35 24.39
C LEU A 42 34.60 21.88 24.34
N ALA A 43 35.84 22.35 24.13
CA ALA A 43 36.11 23.76 23.85
C ALA A 43 35.86 24.04 22.35
N ILE A 44 34.91 24.91 22.06
CA ILE A 44 34.38 25.14 20.70
C ILE A 44 34.61 26.58 20.28
N THR A 45 35.25 26.78 19.14
CA THR A 45 35.29 28.08 18.44
C THR A 45 34.38 28.00 17.21
N ALA A 46 33.25 28.71 17.21
CA ALA A 46 32.27 28.67 16.13
C ALA A 46 32.31 29.95 15.28
N TYR A 47 32.52 29.78 13.98
CA TYR A 47 32.57 30.85 12.98
C TYR A 47 31.22 30.92 12.26
N VAL A 48 30.46 32.00 12.48
CA VAL A 48 29.09 32.17 11.98
C VAL A 48 28.86 33.57 11.41
N SER A 49 27.94 33.71 10.46
CA SER A 49 27.71 34.98 9.74
C SER A 49 27.07 36.08 10.60
N ASP A 50 26.34 35.71 11.64
CA ASP A 50 25.72 36.65 12.60
C ASP A 50 25.83 36.09 14.04
N PRO A 51 26.99 36.31 14.71
CA PRO A 51 27.24 35.82 16.07
C PRO A 51 26.24 36.36 17.09
N SER A 52 25.84 37.63 16.96
CA SER A 52 24.93 38.31 17.88
C SER A 52 23.54 37.67 17.88
N SER A 53 23.03 37.34 16.68
CA SER A 53 21.74 36.66 16.51
C SER A 53 21.77 35.23 17.02
N LEU A 54 22.86 34.49 16.79
CA LEU A 54 23.04 33.14 17.32
C LEU A 54 23.16 33.15 18.86
N ALA A 55 23.95 34.06 19.43
CA ALA A 55 24.09 34.21 20.88
C ALA A 55 22.74 34.47 21.57
N LYS A 56 21.89 35.31 20.95
CA LYS A 56 20.54 35.60 21.45
C LYS A 56 19.61 34.37 21.38
N ARG A 57 19.71 33.54 20.34
CA ARG A 57 18.97 32.27 20.22
C ARG A 57 19.45 31.22 21.22
N LEU A 58 20.76 31.13 21.45
CA LEU A 58 21.36 30.20 22.42
C LEU A 58 20.95 30.54 23.86
N GLY A 59 20.77 31.83 24.20
CA GLY A 59 19.95 32.30 25.34
C GLY A 59 20.12 31.52 26.67
N SER A 60 18.99 31.14 27.29
CA SER A 60 18.89 30.40 28.57
C SER A 60 19.11 28.88 28.44
N ARG A 61 19.43 28.37 27.25
CA ARG A 61 19.67 26.92 27.00
C ARG A 61 21.07 26.48 27.41
N ILE A 62 21.94 27.42 27.75
CA ILE A 62 23.31 27.19 28.22
C ILE A 62 23.44 27.95 29.55
N THR A 63 23.09 27.30 30.66
CA THR A 63 23.25 27.86 32.01
C THR A 63 24.43 27.25 32.79
N GLU A 64 25.07 26.18 32.30
CA GLU A 64 26.23 25.58 32.98
C GLU A 64 27.55 25.60 32.16
N ASP A 65 27.51 25.70 30.82
CA ASP A 65 28.71 25.55 29.96
C ASP A 65 29.09 26.79 29.11
N ARG A 66 28.70 28.00 29.51
CA ARG A 66 28.98 29.23 28.72
C ARG A 66 30.47 29.53 28.51
N ASN A 67 31.36 28.96 29.32
CA ASN A 67 32.80 29.20 29.23
C ASN A 67 33.50 28.34 28.15
N ALA A 68 32.78 27.42 27.50
CA ALA A 68 33.34 26.49 26.53
C ALA A 68 33.09 26.86 25.05
N ILE A 69 32.29 27.90 24.76
CA ILE A 69 31.93 28.29 23.39
C ILE A 69 32.33 29.73 23.09
N GLU A 70 33.25 29.89 22.14
CA GLU A 70 33.66 31.18 21.59
C GLU A 70 32.99 31.38 20.22
N LEU A 71 32.22 32.47 20.04
CA LEU A 71 31.59 32.81 18.77
C LEU A 71 32.39 33.88 18.05
N ARG A 72 32.73 33.64 16.78
CA ARG A 72 33.45 34.58 15.89
C ARG A 72 32.65 34.84 14.62
N CYS A 73 32.81 36.02 14.03
CA CYS A 73 32.11 36.37 12.80
C CYS A 73 32.78 35.70 11.59
N LEU A 74 32.00 35.17 10.65
CA LEU A 74 32.50 34.53 9.42
C LEU A 74 33.41 35.44 8.55
N PRO A 75 33.22 36.78 8.49
CA PRO A 75 34.17 37.71 7.85
C PRO A 75 35.51 37.87 8.60
N ASP A 76 35.66 37.36 9.83
CA ASP A 76 36.92 37.37 10.60
C ASP A 76 37.82 36.16 10.29
N LEU A 77 37.53 35.43 9.20
CA LEU A 77 38.51 34.54 8.56
C LEU A 77 39.50 35.39 7.72
N ASP A 78 39.98 36.49 8.29
CA ASP A 78 41.05 37.31 7.73
C ASP A 78 42.39 36.62 8.02
N VAL A 79 43.24 36.53 6.99
CA VAL A 79 44.13 35.38 6.74
C VAL A 79 45.46 35.46 7.52
N ASP A 80 45.65 36.44 8.39
CA ASP A 80 46.95 36.72 9.03
C ASP A 80 46.97 36.65 10.57
N GLU A 81 45.86 36.35 11.26
CA GLU A 81 45.89 36.11 12.72
C GLU A 81 46.04 34.63 13.09
N PRO A 82 46.98 34.25 13.99
CA PRO A 82 47.11 32.88 14.45
C PRO A 82 45.92 32.49 15.33
N GLY A 83 44.95 31.79 14.76
CA GLY A 83 43.87 31.13 15.52
C GLY A 83 44.41 30.02 16.44
N PRO A 84 43.64 29.61 17.47
CA PRO A 84 44.04 28.52 18.34
C PRO A 84 44.16 27.21 17.55
N SER A 85 45.16 26.39 17.89
CA SER A 85 45.27 25.03 17.34
C SER A 85 44.07 24.21 17.80
N VAL A 86 43.46 23.48 16.87
CA VAL A 86 42.28 22.63 17.12
C VAL A 86 42.57 21.18 16.78
N ASP A 87 41.90 20.25 17.45
CA ASP A 87 42.04 18.82 17.14
C ASP A 87 41.10 18.39 16.01
N THR A 88 39.92 19.02 15.92
CA THR A 88 38.92 18.74 14.87
C THR A 88 38.30 20.01 14.32
N MET A 89 38.26 20.11 12.99
CA MET A 89 37.52 21.10 12.22
C MET A 89 36.21 20.49 11.72
N VAL A 90 35.08 21.15 11.97
CA VAL A 90 33.75 20.71 11.55
C VAL A 90 33.14 21.76 10.62
N VAL A 91 32.67 21.34 9.46
CA VAL A 91 31.95 22.21 8.51
C VAL A 91 30.56 21.65 8.28
N VAL A 92 29.55 22.48 8.52
CA VAL A 92 28.13 22.16 8.29
C VAL A 92 27.53 23.27 7.45
N GLY A 93 27.26 23.00 6.17
CA GLY A 93 26.84 24.03 5.23
C GLY A 93 26.81 23.54 3.79
N ARG A 94 26.63 24.44 2.81
CA ARG A 94 26.61 24.06 1.40
C ARG A 94 28.03 24.02 0.82
N SER A 95 28.30 23.12 -0.12
CA SER A 95 29.64 22.97 -0.70
C SER A 95 30.08 24.17 -1.54
N ASP A 96 29.14 24.87 -2.15
CA ASP A 96 29.31 26.11 -2.92
C ASP A 96 29.70 27.32 -2.05
N GLU A 97 29.50 27.24 -0.73
CA GLU A 97 30.01 28.22 0.22
C GLU A 97 31.53 28.05 0.48
N ILE A 98 32.12 26.90 0.10
CA ILE A 98 33.56 26.64 0.18
C ILE A 98 34.23 27.12 -1.11
N ILE A 99 34.53 28.42 -1.19
CA ILE A 99 35.23 29.02 -2.33
C ILE A 99 36.74 28.77 -2.21
N GLY A 100 37.32 28.06 -3.19
CA GLY A 100 38.76 27.80 -3.28
C GLY A 100 39.26 26.72 -2.31
N TRP A 101 38.98 25.45 -2.64
CA TRP A 101 39.31 24.28 -1.82
C TRP A 101 40.77 24.21 -1.37
N ASP A 102 41.73 24.52 -2.24
CA ASP A 102 43.16 24.47 -1.89
C ASP A 102 43.49 25.42 -0.73
N GLY A 103 43.02 26.67 -0.82
CA GLY A 103 43.21 27.65 0.24
C GLY A 103 42.45 27.27 1.52
N PHE A 104 41.26 26.69 1.39
CA PHE A 104 40.48 26.21 2.54
C PHE A 104 41.18 25.05 3.26
N LEU A 105 41.68 24.05 2.53
CA LEU A 105 42.35 22.87 3.08
C LEU A 105 43.72 23.21 3.68
N ASP A 106 44.48 24.11 3.06
CA ASP A 106 45.75 24.61 3.59
C ASP A 106 45.56 25.35 4.93
N ARG A 107 44.53 26.22 5.01
CA ARG A 107 44.18 26.93 6.26
C ARG A 107 43.69 25.99 7.35
N THR A 108 42.75 25.10 7.03
CA THR A 108 42.21 24.14 8.01
C THR A 108 43.28 23.15 8.48
N GLY A 109 44.20 22.74 7.59
CA GLY A 109 45.36 21.92 7.94
C GLY A 109 46.35 22.62 8.87
N ARG A 110 46.60 23.93 8.70
CA ARG A 110 47.43 24.71 9.62
C ARG A 110 46.85 24.81 11.03
N LEU A 111 45.53 24.97 11.14
CA LEU A 111 44.84 25.04 12.44
C LEU A 111 44.74 23.66 13.11
N ALA A 112 44.45 22.62 12.33
CA ALA A 112 44.24 21.26 12.82
C ALA A 112 45.56 20.52 13.14
N GLY A 113 46.67 20.93 12.50
CA GLY A 113 47.97 20.28 12.63
C GLY A 113 48.01 18.86 12.03
N THR A 114 49.17 18.22 12.15
CA THR A 114 49.35 16.83 11.68
C THR A 114 48.57 15.87 12.58
N GLY A 115 47.68 15.05 12.00
CA GLY A 115 46.81 14.13 12.72
C GLY A 115 45.45 14.71 13.16
N GLY A 116 45.21 16.00 12.92
CA GLY A 116 43.91 16.64 13.12
C GLY A 116 42.88 16.19 12.08
N ARG A 117 41.59 16.35 12.41
CA ARG A 117 40.46 15.91 11.58
C ARG A 117 39.70 17.04 10.92
N LEU A 118 39.21 16.78 9.71
CA LEU A 118 38.18 17.56 9.04
C LEU A 118 36.90 16.72 8.92
N VAL A 119 35.81 17.20 9.50
CA VAL A 119 34.47 16.61 9.42
C VAL A 119 33.60 17.52 8.55
N LEU A 120 33.07 16.99 7.46
CA LEU A 120 32.20 17.72 6.54
C LEU A 120 30.80 17.10 6.53
N VAL A 121 29.79 17.95 6.68
CA VAL A 121 28.37 17.62 6.57
C VAL A 121 27.76 18.56 5.52
N LEU A 122 27.64 18.08 4.28
CA LEU A 122 27.29 18.89 3.12
C LEU A 122 26.02 18.34 2.43
N PRO A 123 25.02 19.15 2.06
CA PRO A 123 23.87 18.67 1.31
C PRO A 123 24.30 18.22 -0.10
N CYS A 124 23.77 17.08 -0.56
CA CYS A 124 24.04 16.54 -1.90
C CYS A 124 22.85 16.62 -2.87
N PHE A 125 21.61 16.68 -2.37
CA PHE A 125 20.40 16.51 -3.21
C PHE A 125 19.21 17.43 -2.85
N SER A 126 19.44 18.60 -2.23
CA SER A 126 18.36 19.48 -1.77
C SER A 126 17.60 20.20 -2.90
N ASP A 127 16.33 20.54 -2.65
CA ASP A 127 15.42 21.24 -3.59
C ASP A 127 15.87 22.68 -3.95
N GLU A 128 16.90 23.20 -3.29
CA GLU A 128 17.46 24.54 -3.53
C GLU A 128 18.67 24.55 -4.48
N CYS A 129 19.09 23.40 -5.00
CA CYS A 129 20.10 23.35 -6.06
C CYS A 129 19.41 23.58 -7.40
N SER A 130 19.68 24.71 -8.03
CA SER A 130 19.19 24.98 -9.39
C SER A 130 19.81 23.97 -10.37
N LYS A 131 19.27 23.88 -11.61
CA LYS A 131 19.68 22.89 -12.62
C LYS A 131 21.18 22.90 -12.97
N ASP A 132 21.95 23.90 -12.52
CA ASP A 132 23.39 24.06 -12.75
C ASP A 132 24.26 23.88 -11.48
N ASP A 133 23.68 23.62 -10.29
CA ASP A 133 24.38 23.67 -8.99
C ASP A 133 24.46 22.31 -8.24
N GLY A 134 24.58 21.20 -8.97
CA GLY A 134 24.73 19.88 -8.33
C GLY A 134 26.06 19.74 -7.59
N PHE A 135 26.06 19.20 -6.37
CA PHE A 135 27.29 18.81 -5.67
C PHE A 135 28.12 17.87 -6.55
N ASP A 136 29.26 18.35 -7.07
CA ASP A 136 30.16 17.53 -7.90
C ASP A 136 31.11 16.71 -7.03
N PHE A 137 30.77 15.44 -6.89
CA PHE A 137 31.55 14.46 -6.14
C PHE A 137 32.96 14.26 -6.71
N SER A 138 33.13 14.42 -8.03
CA SER A 138 34.42 14.26 -8.69
C SER A 138 35.35 15.40 -8.28
N SER A 139 34.88 16.65 -8.41
CA SER A 139 35.60 17.82 -7.93
C SER A 139 35.89 17.74 -6.43
N PHE A 140 34.95 17.28 -5.60
CA PHE A 140 35.18 17.09 -4.16
C PHE A 140 36.35 16.14 -3.86
N ILE A 141 36.39 14.98 -4.52
CA ILE A 141 37.49 14.01 -4.33
C ILE A 141 38.81 14.60 -4.83
N GLU A 142 38.82 15.21 -6.02
CA GLU A 142 40.03 15.77 -6.60
C GLU A 142 40.67 16.82 -5.70
N ASN A 143 39.84 17.67 -5.10
CA ASN A 143 40.27 18.73 -4.20
C ASN A 143 40.72 18.21 -2.83
N THR A 144 40.05 17.18 -2.28
CA THR A 144 40.36 16.68 -0.92
C THR A 144 41.50 15.65 -0.89
N ARG A 145 41.69 14.87 -1.96
CA ARG A 145 42.62 13.72 -1.97
C ARG A 145 44.10 14.07 -1.86
N LEU A 146 44.47 15.32 -2.13
CA LEU A 146 45.87 15.77 -2.02
C LEU A 146 46.27 16.11 -0.58
N SER A 147 45.29 16.51 0.24
CA SER A 147 45.54 17.08 1.57
C SER A 147 45.00 16.20 2.70
N LEU A 148 44.07 15.27 2.40
CA LEU A 148 43.38 14.45 3.40
C LEU A 148 43.48 12.96 3.08
N SER A 149 43.70 12.16 4.13
CA SER A 149 43.42 10.72 4.10
C SER A 149 41.98 10.46 4.56
N PRO A 150 41.16 9.72 3.78
CA PRO A 150 39.76 9.51 4.10
C PRO A 150 39.63 8.48 5.23
N VAL A 151 38.80 8.80 6.23
CA VAL A 151 38.49 7.92 7.37
C VAL A 151 37.07 7.39 7.23
N HIS A 152 36.11 8.25 6.88
CA HIS A 152 34.70 7.88 6.71
C HIS A 152 34.06 8.72 5.61
N LEU A 153 33.15 8.12 4.84
CA LEU A 153 32.35 8.78 3.83
C LEU A 153 31.03 8.03 3.71
N SER A 154 29.93 8.74 3.84
CA SER A 154 28.59 8.17 3.67
C SER A 154 27.64 9.24 3.15
N VAL A 155 26.58 8.83 2.49
CA VAL A 155 25.45 9.71 2.18
C VAL A 155 24.24 9.19 2.95
N ALA A 156 23.65 10.05 3.75
CA ALA A 156 22.44 9.77 4.52
C ALA A 156 21.62 11.05 4.63
N ASP A 157 20.30 10.93 4.51
CA ASP A 157 19.36 12.06 4.62
C ASP A 157 19.74 13.23 3.68
N ASP A 158 19.99 12.90 2.40
CA ASP A 158 20.41 13.84 1.34
C ASP A 158 21.66 14.68 1.65
N THR A 159 22.49 14.20 2.57
CA THR A 159 23.70 14.87 3.07
C THR A 159 24.92 13.96 2.94
N LEU A 160 26.00 14.47 2.35
CA LEU A 160 27.34 13.92 2.43
C LEU A 160 27.90 14.09 3.85
N ARG A 161 28.39 13.00 4.41
CA ARG A 161 29.09 12.96 5.69
C ARG A 161 30.49 12.41 5.45
N PHE A 162 31.49 13.26 5.55
CA PHE A 162 32.89 12.92 5.30
C PHE A 162 33.76 13.22 6.52
N VAL A 163 34.76 12.36 6.76
CA VAL A 163 35.80 12.56 7.76
C VAL A 163 37.15 12.30 7.09
N GLY A 164 38.04 13.30 7.14
CA GLY A 164 39.42 13.20 6.64
C GLY A 164 40.44 13.56 7.72
N GLU A 165 41.63 12.97 7.66
CA GLU A 165 42.77 13.28 8.54
C GLU A 165 43.92 13.94 7.76
N PHE A 166 44.51 14.98 8.35
CA PHE A 166 45.65 15.71 7.79
C PHE A 166 46.99 15.00 8.08
N GLY A 167 47.90 14.98 7.10
CA GLY A 167 49.31 14.56 7.29
C GLY A 167 49.60 13.05 7.21
N VAL A 168 48.64 12.23 6.78
CA VAL A 168 48.84 10.79 6.50
C VAL A 168 48.95 10.60 4.96
N PRO A 169 49.85 9.73 4.42
CA PRO A 169 50.08 9.61 2.97
C PRO A 169 48.79 9.29 2.17
N ALA A 170 48.31 10.26 1.40
CA ALA A 170 46.93 10.27 0.89
C ALA A 170 46.67 9.34 -0.31
N SER A 171 47.67 9.02 -1.15
CA SER A 171 47.43 8.39 -2.45
C SER A 171 46.90 6.93 -2.40
N ASN A 172 47.36 6.13 -1.44
CA ASN A 172 46.94 4.71 -1.35
C ASN A 172 45.59 4.54 -0.64
N ALA A 173 45.24 5.43 0.30
CA ALA A 173 44.04 5.33 1.11
C ALA A 173 42.75 5.53 0.29
N TRP A 174 42.73 6.51 -0.63
CA TRP A 174 41.60 6.75 -1.53
C TRP A 174 41.33 5.56 -2.46
N SER A 175 42.36 4.91 -2.99
CA SER A 175 42.20 3.78 -3.92
C SER A 175 41.53 2.53 -3.31
N GLY A 176 41.71 2.29 -2.01
CA GLY A 176 41.01 1.22 -1.29
C GLY A 176 39.56 1.61 -0.95
N PHE A 177 39.38 2.89 -0.65
CA PHE A 177 38.10 3.47 -0.27
C PHE A 177 37.11 3.57 -1.45
N GLU A 178 37.60 3.96 -2.64
CA GLU A 178 36.83 4.00 -3.90
C GLU A 178 36.30 2.62 -4.30
N ARG A 179 37.07 1.55 -4.10
CA ARG A 179 36.64 0.18 -4.46
C ARG A 179 35.59 -0.42 -3.53
N GLY A 180 35.55 0.00 -2.26
CA GLY A 180 34.65 -0.55 -1.25
C GLY A 180 33.34 0.22 -1.08
N VAL A 181 33.36 1.56 -1.16
CA VAL A 181 32.23 2.42 -0.76
C VAL A 181 31.40 2.89 -1.97
N TRP A 182 32.03 3.02 -3.14
CA TRP A 182 31.40 3.55 -4.37
C TRP A 182 30.14 2.79 -4.84
N PRO A 183 30.10 1.44 -4.84
CA PRO A 183 28.91 0.70 -5.23
C PRO A 183 27.74 0.82 -4.24
N GLY A 184 28.00 1.22 -2.98
CA GLY A 184 26.99 1.49 -1.95
C GLY A 184 26.38 2.88 -2.15
N LEU A 185 27.23 3.90 -2.30
CA LEU A 185 26.86 5.29 -2.57
C LEU A 185 25.97 5.44 -3.82
N LEU A 186 26.33 4.78 -4.93
CA LEU A 186 25.51 4.79 -6.14
C LEU A 186 24.16 4.10 -5.95
N ARG A 187 24.12 3.00 -5.19
CA ARG A 187 22.86 2.30 -4.87
C ARG A 187 21.95 3.15 -4.00
N ASP A 188 22.49 3.82 -2.99
CA ASP A 188 21.69 4.63 -2.06
C ASP A 188 21.25 5.96 -2.69
N GLY A 189 22.08 6.57 -3.54
CA GLY A 189 21.70 7.72 -4.37
C GLY A 189 20.59 7.39 -5.37
N ILE A 190 20.69 6.27 -6.08
CA ILE A 190 19.62 5.79 -6.98
C ILE A 190 18.33 5.50 -6.19
N ARG A 191 18.43 4.90 -5.00
CA ARG A 191 17.26 4.65 -4.13
C ARG A 191 16.58 5.94 -3.68
N SER A 192 17.33 6.98 -3.30
CA SER A 192 16.77 8.28 -2.91
C SER A 192 16.03 8.94 -4.10
N VAL A 193 16.67 8.98 -5.28
CA VAL A 193 16.06 9.54 -6.50
C VAL A 193 14.81 8.76 -6.92
N VAL A 194 14.84 7.42 -6.86
CA VAL A 194 13.67 6.57 -7.16
C VAL A 194 12.55 6.78 -6.14
N ALA A 195 12.87 6.92 -4.86
CA ALA A 195 11.89 7.23 -3.82
C ALA A 195 11.27 8.62 -4.00
N LYS A 196 12.07 9.63 -4.38
CA LYS A 196 11.60 10.99 -4.69
C LYS A 196 10.68 11.01 -5.90
N ASN A 197 11.09 10.39 -7.01
CA ASN A 197 10.26 10.27 -8.21
C ASN A 197 8.96 9.51 -7.93
N ARG A 198 8.97 8.48 -7.07
CA ARG A 198 7.75 7.80 -6.62
C ARG A 198 6.83 8.73 -5.81
N ARG A 199 7.36 9.59 -4.94
CA ARG A 199 6.56 10.57 -4.18
C ARG A 199 5.95 11.64 -5.09
N GLU A 200 6.70 12.12 -6.08
CA GLU A 200 6.20 13.13 -7.03
C GLU A 200 5.15 12.55 -7.98
N VAL A 201 5.38 11.33 -8.49
CA VAL A 201 4.39 10.58 -9.27
C VAL A 201 3.15 10.29 -8.42
N ALA A 202 3.30 9.87 -7.16
CA ALA A 202 2.18 9.70 -6.24
C ALA A 202 1.44 11.02 -5.96
N GLY A 203 2.14 12.16 -5.86
CA GLY A 203 1.52 13.48 -5.72
C GLY A 203 0.74 13.92 -6.96
N LEU A 204 1.24 13.63 -8.16
CA LEU A 204 0.53 13.85 -9.42
C LEU A 204 -0.67 12.90 -9.58
N GLN A 205 -0.53 11.64 -9.18
CA GLN A 205 -1.63 10.66 -9.14
C GLN A 205 -2.70 11.09 -8.14
N GLN A 206 -2.34 11.56 -6.95
CA GLN A 206 -3.28 12.16 -5.99
C GLN A 206 -4.01 13.36 -6.57
N ARG A 207 -3.32 14.26 -7.29
CA ARG A 207 -3.98 15.37 -8.00
C ARG A 207 -4.95 14.87 -9.06
N LEU A 208 -4.59 13.82 -9.80
CA LEU A 208 -5.45 13.20 -10.81
C LEU A 208 -6.68 12.54 -10.18
N VAL A 209 -6.51 11.77 -9.10
CA VAL A 209 -7.60 11.14 -8.33
C VAL A 209 -8.49 12.21 -7.71
N ARG A 210 -7.92 13.30 -7.18
CA ARG A 210 -8.67 14.44 -6.63
C ARG A 210 -9.44 15.19 -7.72
N LEU A 211 -8.87 15.38 -8.91
CA LEU A 211 -9.55 15.97 -10.07
C LEU A 211 -10.69 15.07 -10.57
N ARG A 212 -10.46 13.75 -10.68
CA ARG A 212 -11.53 12.77 -10.99
C ARG A 212 -12.63 12.80 -9.93
N GLY A 213 -12.25 12.85 -8.65
CA GLY A 213 -13.14 13.01 -7.52
C GLY A 213 -13.98 14.29 -7.58
N LEU A 214 -13.37 15.42 -7.99
CA LEU A 214 -14.05 16.69 -8.23
C LEU A 214 -15.04 16.62 -9.39
N LEU A 215 -14.71 15.93 -10.48
CA LEU A 215 -15.63 15.69 -11.61
C LEU A 215 -16.83 14.80 -11.23
N SER A 216 -16.67 13.91 -10.25
CA SER A 216 -17.77 13.12 -9.68
C SER A 216 -18.47 13.82 -8.51
N SER A 217 -17.95 14.96 -8.03
CA SER A 217 -18.44 15.63 -6.83
C SER A 217 -19.82 16.25 -7.01
N MET A 218 -20.57 16.35 -5.91
CA MET A 218 -21.91 16.95 -5.89
C MET A 218 -21.95 18.40 -6.43
N PRO A 219 -21.03 19.32 -6.05
CA PRO A 219 -21.00 20.67 -6.62
C PRO A 219 -20.86 20.67 -8.14
N TYR A 220 -20.01 19.80 -8.69
CA TYR A 220 -19.82 19.68 -10.13
C TYR A 220 -21.08 19.13 -10.82
N ARG A 221 -21.70 18.08 -10.27
CA ARG A 221 -22.94 17.49 -10.81
C ARG A 221 -24.13 18.46 -10.78
N VAL A 222 -24.24 19.27 -9.73
CA VAL A 222 -25.24 20.35 -9.63
C VAL A 222 -24.94 21.45 -10.65
N GLY A 223 -23.69 21.88 -10.76
CA GLY A 223 -23.26 22.86 -11.76
C GLY A 223 -23.56 22.40 -13.19
N ALA A 224 -23.22 21.15 -13.52
CA ALA A 224 -23.50 20.55 -14.82
C ALA A 224 -25.02 20.50 -15.13
N ALA A 225 -25.85 20.14 -14.14
CA ALA A 225 -27.31 20.12 -14.30
C ALA A 225 -27.90 21.53 -14.54
N LEU A 226 -27.37 22.55 -13.87
CA LEU A 226 -27.78 23.96 -14.05
C LEU A 226 -27.38 24.48 -15.44
N VAL A 227 -26.14 24.23 -15.86
CA VAL A 227 -25.64 24.61 -17.19
C VAL A 227 -26.41 23.89 -18.30
N GLY A 228 -26.73 22.60 -18.11
CA GLY A 228 -27.54 21.82 -19.04
C GLY A 228 -28.95 22.41 -19.22
N ALA A 229 -29.61 22.79 -18.11
CA ALA A 229 -30.93 23.43 -18.16
C ALA A 229 -30.91 24.81 -18.81
N ALA A 230 -29.84 25.58 -18.61
CA ALA A 230 -29.65 26.88 -19.26
C ALA A 230 -29.48 26.76 -20.78
N ASN A 231 -28.80 25.71 -21.26
CA ASN A 231 -28.54 25.49 -22.69
C ASN A 231 -29.71 24.82 -23.44
N ARG A 232 -30.75 24.32 -22.76
CA ARG A 232 -31.93 23.67 -23.36
C ARG A 232 -33.23 24.07 -22.62
N PRO A 233 -33.96 25.12 -23.08
CA PRO A 233 -35.15 25.64 -22.39
C PRO A 233 -36.24 24.60 -22.10
N ALA A 234 -36.37 23.58 -22.97
CA ALA A 234 -37.33 22.48 -22.81
C ALA A 234 -37.04 21.57 -21.59
N THR A 235 -35.85 21.61 -21.01
CA THR A 235 -35.47 20.78 -19.85
C THR A 235 -35.63 21.47 -18.49
N ILE A 236 -35.95 22.78 -18.48
CA ILE A 236 -36.11 23.59 -17.25
C ILE A 236 -37.17 23.00 -16.31
N TRP A 237 -38.29 22.50 -16.83
CA TRP A 237 -39.34 21.90 -16.01
C TRP A 237 -38.92 20.60 -15.29
N ARG A 238 -37.85 19.93 -15.76
CA ARG A 238 -37.30 18.72 -15.12
C ARG A 238 -36.26 19.05 -14.04
N LEU A 239 -35.72 20.27 -14.02
CA LEU A 239 -34.67 20.71 -13.09
C LEU A 239 -35.02 20.48 -11.61
N PRO A 240 -36.25 20.77 -11.12
CA PRO A 240 -36.60 20.50 -9.72
C PRO A 240 -36.50 19.01 -9.36
N ARG A 241 -36.95 18.12 -10.26
CA ARG A 241 -36.85 16.66 -10.06
C ARG A 241 -35.39 16.20 -10.13
N THR A 242 -34.59 16.76 -11.03
CA THR A 242 -33.17 16.47 -11.17
C THR A 242 -32.37 16.86 -9.92
N LEU A 243 -32.56 18.09 -9.44
CA LEU A 243 -31.92 18.58 -8.21
C LEU A 243 -32.37 17.76 -6.99
N TRP A 244 -33.65 17.37 -6.93
CA TRP A 244 -34.16 16.51 -5.86
C TRP A 244 -33.55 15.10 -5.88
N ARG A 245 -33.33 14.50 -7.06
CA ARG A 245 -32.63 13.21 -7.19
C ARG A 245 -31.17 13.31 -6.75
N LEU A 246 -30.46 14.33 -7.19
CA LEU A 246 -29.08 14.62 -6.78
C LEU A 246 -29.00 14.82 -5.26
N TYR A 247 -29.90 15.62 -4.68
CA TYR A 247 -30.02 15.86 -3.24
C TYR A 247 -30.31 14.59 -2.45
N ARG A 248 -31.22 13.73 -2.93
CA ARG A 248 -31.57 12.47 -2.25
C ARG A 248 -30.42 11.46 -2.25
N SER A 249 -29.63 11.41 -3.33
CA SER A 249 -28.44 10.54 -3.43
C SER A 249 -27.24 10.99 -2.58
N SER A 250 -27.28 12.22 -2.04
CA SER A 250 -26.16 12.82 -1.31
C SER A 250 -26.48 13.14 0.15
N ARG A 251 -27.65 12.73 0.67
CA ARG A 251 -27.92 12.84 2.10
C ARG A 251 -27.05 11.83 2.87
N PRO A 252 -26.11 12.29 3.72
CA PRO A 252 -25.60 11.42 4.76
C PRO A 252 -26.80 11.01 5.62
N ARG A 253 -26.90 9.73 5.98
CA ARG A 253 -27.79 9.37 7.09
C ARG A 253 -27.18 10.05 8.33
N PRO A 254 -27.85 11.02 8.97
CA PRO A 254 -27.35 11.52 10.24
C PRO A 254 -27.25 10.33 11.19
N TYR A 255 -26.09 10.15 11.82
CA TYR A 255 -25.96 9.22 12.92
C TYR A 255 -26.82 9.74 14.07
N THR A 256 -28.07 9.31 14.11
CA THR A 256 -28.99 9.50 15.23
C THR A 256 -28.82 8.32 16.18
N GLY A 257 -27.61 8.17 16.72
CA GLY A 257 -27.28 7.06 17.59
C GLY A 257 -26.91 7.53 18.99
N THR A 258 -27.93 7.81 19.81
CA THR A 258 -27.86 7.56 21.25
C THR A 258 -27.82 6.03 21.47
N GLU A 259 -26.81 5.35 20.94
CA GLU A 259 -26.63 3.94 21.22
C GLU A 259 -26.07 3.78 22.64
N SER A 260 -26.90 3.19 23.50
CA SER A 260 -26.58 2.81 24.87
C SER A 260 -25.29 1.95 24.95
N ARG A 261 -24.82 1.66 26.18
CA ARG A 261 -23.70 0.74 26.49
C ARG A 261 -23.84 -0.70 25.96
N GLN A 262 -24.79 -0.99 25.08
CA GLN A 262 -25.01 -2.31 24.51
C GLN A 262 -23.79 -2.77 23.70
N ARG A 263 -23.37 -4.00 23.97
CA ARG A 263 -22.33 -4.68 23.20
C ARG A 263 -22.82 -4.90 21.78
N VAL A 264 -21.91 -4.74 20.82
CA VAL A 264 -22.15 -5.10 19.43
C VAL A 264 -21.66 -6.54 19.22
N THR A 265 -22.44 -7.33 18.49
CA THR A 265 -22.11 -8.72 18.17
C THR A 265 -21.90 -8.87 16.67
N PHE A 266 -20.97 -9.76 16.29
CA PHE A 266 -20.70 -10.08 14.89
C PHE A 266 -20.82 -11.59 14.73
N SER A 267 -21.44 -12.04 13.65
CA SER A 267 -21.40 -13.46 13.32
C SER A 267 -19.98 -13.82 12.90
N PRO A 268 -19.36 -14.87 13.47
CA PRO A 268 -18.07 -15.37 12.99
C PRO A 268 -18.13 -15.69 11.50
N LEU A 269 -17.18 -15.21 10.70
CA LEU A 269 -17.15 -15.53 9.28
C LEU A 269 -16.89 -17.04 9.10
N PRO A 270 -17.77 -17.77 8.38
CA PRO A 270 -17.48 -19.14 7.98
C PRO A 270 -16.28 -19.15 7.03
N LEU A 271 -15.22 -19.88 7.38
CA LEU A 271 -14.04 -19.96 6.52
C LEU A 271 -14.36 -20.76 5.26
N PRO A 272 -14.09 -20.20 4.06
CA PRO A 272 -14.17 -20.99 2.83
C PRO A 272 -13.22 -22.18 2.88
N GLN A 273 -13.62 -23.28 2.25
CA GLN A 273 -12.72 -24.42 2.06
C GLN A 273 -11.66 -24.08 0.99
N PRO A 274 -10.41 -24.54 1.16
CA PRO A 274 -9.41 -24.46 0.09
C PRO A 274 -9.87 -25.19 -1.18
N ASP A 275 -9.38 -24.73 -2.35
CA ASP A 275 -9.71 -25.35 -3.64
C ASP A 275 -9.10 -26.77 -3.72
N THR A 276 -9.95 -27.78 -3.80
CA THR A 276 -9.56 -29.19 -3.87
C THR A 276 -8.97 -29.57 -5.23
N ALA A 277 -9.22 -28.79 -6.28
CA ALA A 277 -8.66 -29.03 -7.61
C ALA A 277 -7.19 -28.60 -7.74
N SER A 278 -6.69 -27.82 -6.78
CA SER A 278 -5.30 -27.35 -6.76
C SER A 278 -4.42 -28.27 -5.91
N VAL A 279 -3.35 -28.80 -6.52
CA VAL A 279 -2.30 -29.52 -5.78
C VAL A 279 -1.46 -28.48 -5.03
N ARG A 280 -1.64 -28.40 -3.72
CA ARG A 280 -0.92 -27.49 -2.84
C ARG A 280 0.30 -28.20 -2.22
N PRO A 281 1.41 -27.49 -1.97
CA PRO A 281 2.57 -28.09 -1.31
C PRO A 281 2.23 -28.43 0.13
N VAL A 282 2.58 -29.63 0.57
CA VAL A 282 2.48 -30.03 1.98
C VAL A 282 3.63 -29.39 2.76
N VAL A 283 3.31 -28.60 3.77
CA VAL A 283 4.27 -27.88 4.61
C VAL A 283 4.01 -28.24 6.06
N ALA A 284 5.04 -28.72 6.76
CA ALA A 284 4.98 -28.91 8.20
C ALA A 284 4.98 -27.53 8.87
N ALA A 285 4.04 -27.29 9.78
CA ALA A 285 3.76 -25.95 10.25
C ALA A 285 3.58 -25.88 11.77
N ILE A 286 4.15 -24.84 12.39
CA ILE A 286 3.86 -24.39 13.76
C ILE A 286 3.49 -22.91 13.71
N LEU A 287 2.18 -22.62 13.75
CA LEU A 287 1.62 -21.28 13.50
C LEU A 287 0.58 -20.88 14.55
N ASP A 288 0.49 -19.60 14.91
CA ASP A 288 -0.68 -19.03 15.56
C ASP A 288 -1.88 -19.00 14.58
N THR A 289 -3.09 -18.96 15.14
CA THR A 289 -4.35 -19.05 14.39
C THR A 289 -4.46 -18.06 13.23
N PHE A 290 -3.95 -16.84 13.38
CA PHE A 290 -4.06 -15.81 12.35
C PHE A 290 -3.26 -16.13 11.09
N SER A 291 -2.06 -16.68 11.25
CA SER A 291 -1.19 -17.07 10.13
C SER A 291 -1.69 -18.35 9.48
N ASP A 292 -2.16 -19.31 10.29
CA ASP A 292 -2.81 -20.53 9.80
C ASP A 292 -3.97 -20.21 8.83
N TYR A 293 -4.92 -19.36 9.27
CA TYR A 293 -6.07 -18.95 8.46
C TYR A 293 -5.64 -18.30 7.14
N CYS A 294 -4.51 -17.59 7.13
CA CYS A 294 -4.05 -16.88 5.96
C CYS A 294 -3.28 -17.79 4.97
N LEU A 295 -2.47 -18.71 5.47
CA LEU A 295 -1.57 -19.53 4.66
C LEU A 295 -2.25 -20.80 4.12
N ARG A 296 -3.31 -21.28 4.77
CA ARG A 296 -3.98 -22.55 4.42
C ARG A 296 -4.61 -22.61 3.02
N TYR A 297 -4.77 -21.48 2.34
CA TYR A 297 -5.31 -21.46 0.97
C TYR A 297 -4.24 -21.69 -0.08
N GLU A 298 -2.98 -21.43 0.27
CA GLU A 298 -1.83 -21.57 -0.64
C GLU A 298 -1.00 -22.82 -0.33
N LEU A 299 -1.07 -23.30 0.92
CA LEU A 299 -0.32 -24.43 1.44
C LEU A 299 -1.27 -25.48 2.03
N ASP A 300 -0.88 -26.75 1.94
CA ASP A 300 -1.48 -27.81 2.74
C ASP A 300 -0.69 -27.95 4.05
N LEU A 301 -1.27 -27.43 5.14
CA LEU A 301 -0.57 -27.23 6.41
C LEU A 301 -0.68 -28.48 7.29
N LEU A 302 0.44 -29.17 7.48
CA LEU A 302 0.58 -30.24 8.46
C LEU A 302 0.87 -29.63 9.84
N HIS A 303 -0.14 -29.54 10.69
CA HIS A 303 -0.02 -28.99 12.05
C HIS A 303 0.69 -29.94 13.01
N LEU A 304 1.97 -29.70 13.24
CA LEU A 304 2.79 -30.55 14.11
C LEU A 304 2.36 -30.50 15.58
N THR A 305 2.51 -31.62 16.29
CA THR A 305 2.40 -31.71 17.74
C THR A 305 3.74 -31.92 18.42
N PRO A 306 4.00 -31.32 19.60
CA PRO A 306 5.27 -31.50 20.29
C PRO A 306 5.60 -32.97 20.62
N LYS A 307 4.57 -33.82 20.76
CA LYS A 307 4.71 -35.24 21.11
C LYS A 307 4.87 -36.17 19.93
N HIS A 308 4.32 -35.82 18.75
CA HIS A 308 4.23 -36.76 17.62
C HIS A 308 4.79 -36.21 16.30
N TRP A 309 5.47 -35.07 16.33
CA TRP A 309 6.02 -34.42 15.13
C TRP A 309 6.82 -35.37 14.23
N ARG A 310 7.57 -36.33 14.80
CA ARG A 310 8.37 -37.29 14.02
C ARG A 310 7.50 -38.16 13.13
N ARG A 311 6.50 -38.81 13.73
CA ARG A 311 5.53 -39.65 13.00
C ARG A 311 4.73 -38.83 11.99
N GLU A 312 4.36 -37.59 12.34
CA GLU A 312 3.61 -36.69 11.47
C GLU A 312 4.43 -36.33 10.21
N ILE A 313 5.71 -35.98 10.36
CA ILE A 313 6.62 -35.69 9.24
C ILE A 313 6.85 -36.93 8.37
N GLU A 314 7.11 -38.09 8.98
CA GLU A 314 7.33 -39.36 8.27
C GLU A 314 6.11 -39.79 7.44
N ALA A 315 4.89 -39.52 7.94
CA ALA A 315 3.67 -39.89 7.25
C ALA A 315 3.32 -38.97 6.06
N SER A 316 3.77 -37.71 6.08
CA SER A 316 3.34 -36.68 5.13
C SER A 316 4.42 -36.19 4.16
N ALA A 317 5.70 -36.46 4.43
CA ALA A 317 6.84 -36.04 3.61
C ALA A 317 6.77 -34.55 3.17
N PRO A 318 6.77 -33.60 4.13
CA PRO A 318 6.61 -32.18 3.83
C PRO A 318 7.77 -31.61 3.01
N VAL A 319 7.47 -30.60 2.18
CA VAL A 319 8.47 -29.91 1.34
C VAL A 319 9.49 -29.15 2.20
N PHE A 320 9.03 -28.52 3.27
CA PHE A 320 9.86 -27.83 4.27
C PHE A 320 9.09 -27.69 5.59
N LEU A 321 9.80 -27.30 6.65
CA LEU A 321 9.23 -26.93 7.94
C LEU A 321 9.12 -25.40 8.04
N LEU A 322 7.92 -24.88 8.34
CA LEU A 322 7.66 -23.47 8.64
C LEU A 322 7.28 -23.30 10.12
N VAL A 323 8.05 -22.52 10.85
CA VAL A 323 7.77 -22.17 12.24
C VAL A 323 7.74 -20.65 12.34
N GLU A 324 6.66 -20.08 12.84
CA GLU A 324 6.65 -18.65 13.14
C GLU A 324 7.05 -18.37 14.58
N SER A 325 7.28 -17.10 14.93
CA SER A 325 7.43 -16.61 16.30
C SER A 325 6.10 -16.69 17.08
N ALA A 326 5.58 -17.92 17.25
CA ALA A 326 4.29 -18.20 17.86
C ALA A 326 4.41 -18.27 19.38
N TRP A 327 3.50 -17.59 20.08
CA TRP A 327 3.39 -17.70 21.54
C TRP A 327 2.63 -18.95 21.96
N ALA A 328 1.66 -19.38 21.15
CA ALA A 328 0.75 -20.47 21.44
C ALA A 328 0.45 -21.29 20.16
N GLY A 329 1.48 -21.58 19.36
CA GLY A 329 1.34 -22.23 18.05
C GLY A 329 0.51 -23.52 18.06
N ASN A 330 -0.18 -23.76 16.94
CA ASN A 330 -1.09 -24.87 16.67
C ASN A 330 -2.16 -25.06 17.76
N ASN A 331 -2.95 -24.00 18.02
CA ASN A 331 -4.02 -23.98 19.01
C ASN A 331 -3.53 -24.26 20.44
N GLY A 332 -2.40 -23.66 20.82
CA GLY A 332 -1.83 -23.73 22.15
C GLY A 332 -0.94 -24.94 22.44
N ARG A 333 -0.78 -25.87 21.49
CA ARG A 333 0.05 -27.07 21.67
C ARG A 333 1.53 -26.74 21.86
N TRP A 334 2.02 -25.68 21.22
CA TRP A 334 3.41 -25.22 21.31
C TRP A 334 3.62 -24.05 22.29
N ARG A 335 2.68 -23.82 23.21
CA ARG A 335 2.70 -22.66 24.10
C ARG A 335 4.01 -22.58 24.90
N GLY A 336 4.70 -21.44 24.76
CA GLY A 336 5.97 -21.16 25.45
C GLY A 336 7.18 -21.95 24.95
N ILE A 337 7.01 -22.99 24.12
CA ILE A 337 8.10 -23.86 23.70
C ILE A 337 9.10 -23.12 22.80
N ILE A 338 8.61 -22.34 21.85
CA ILE A 338 9.47 -21.64 20.89
C ILE A 338 10.27 -20.53 21.60
N ALA A 339 9.58 -19.67 22.36
CA ALA A 339 10.19 -18.54 23.06
C ALA A 339 11.17 -18.95 24.19
N HIS A 340 10.92 -20.08 24.86
CA HIS A 340 11.73 -20.55 25.99
C HIS A 340 12.56 -21.79 25.66
N ASN A 341 12.82 -22.06 24.38
CA ASN A 341 13.45 -23.31 23.95
C ASN A 341 14.77 -23.61 24.69
N GLN A 342 15.59 -22.61 24.99
CA GLN A 342 16.89 -22.81 25.66
C GLN A 342 16.80 -23.19 27.14
N THR A 343 15.67 -22.94 27.80
CA THR A 343 15.50 -23.22 29.24
C THR A 343 14.73 -24.51 29.51
N LEU A 344 14.28 -25.22 28.46
CA LEU A 344 13.53 -26.45 28.60
C LEU A 344 14.47 -27.67 28.74
N VAL A 345 14.19 -28.50 29.75
CA VAL A 345 14.89 -29.78 29.96
C VAL A 345 14.61 -30.77 28.82
N VAL A 346 13.36 -30.78 28.32
CA VAL A 346 12.96 -31.52 27.12
C VAL A 346 12.52 -30.51 26.09
N ASN A 347 13.28 -30.40 24.99
CA ASN A 347 13.05 -29.41 23.97
C ASN A 347 12.63 -30.07 22.64
N PRO A 348 11.31 -30.28 22.43
CA PRO A 348 10.83 -30.94 21.22
C PRO A 348 11.09 -30.12 19.95
N LEU A 349 11.36 -28.81 20.05
CA LEU A 349 11.76 -28.00 18.91
C LEU A 349 13.19 -28.36 18.46
N CYS A 350 14.14 -28.48 19.40
CA CYS A 350 15.50 -28.89 19.06
C CYS A 350 15.56 -30.29 18.46
N ASP A 351 14.79 -31.23 19.00
CA ASP A 351 14.72 -32.61 18.48
C ASP A 351 14.14 -32.62 17.05
N LEU A 352 13.08 -31.84 16.82
CA LEU A 352 12.47 -31.65 15.51
C LEU A 352 13.46 -31.07 14.49
N LEU A 353 14.16 -29.99 14.84
CA LEU A 353 15.13 -29.34 13.93
C LEU A 353 16.31 -30.26 13.61
N SER A 354 16.80 -31.01 14.61
CA SER A 354 17.86 -32.00 14.41
C SER A 354 17.44 -33.09 13.44
N TYR A 355 16.22 -33.61 13.59
CA TYR A 355 15.67 -34.60 12.67
C TYR A 355 15.44 -34.06 11.25
N CYS A 356 14.93 -32.83 11.11
CA CYS A 356 14.79 -32.20 9.80
C CYS A 356 16.15 -32.10 9.10
N ARG A 357 17.21 -31.73 9.82
CA ARG A 357 18.58 -31.69 9.30
C ARG A 357 19.07 -33.07 8.84
N GLU A 358 18.84 -34.12 9.64
CA GLU A 358 19.17 -35.51 9.28
C GLU A 358 18.43 -35.99 8.01
N LYS A 359 17.21 -35.50 7.79
CA LYS A 359 16.37 -35.85 6.62
C LYS A 359 16.51 -34.90 5.43
N GLY A 360 17.33 -33.85 5.54
CA GLY A 360 17.47 -32.85 4.49
C GLY A 360 16.20 -32.00 4.25
N ILE A 361 15.35 -31.84 5.26
CA ILE A 361 14.16 -30.99 5.21
C ILE A 361 14.57 -29.57 5.61
N THR A 362 14.47 -28.62 4.69
CA THR A 362 14.78 -27.19 4.95
C THR A 362 13.89 -26.65 6.08
N THR A 363 14.50 -25.96 7.03
CA THR A 363 13.80 -25.35 8.17
C THR A 363 13.72 -23.83 8.00
N VAL A 364 12.50 -23.28 8.12
CA VAL A 364 12.20 -21.86 7.95
C VAL A 364 11.61 -21.29 9.23
N PHE A 365 12.24 -20.25 9.77
CA PHE A 365 11.70 -19.45 10.85
C PHE A 365 11.12 -18.14 10.32
N TRP A 366 9.92 -17.75 10.73
CA TRP A 366 9.35 -16.42 10.43
C TRP A 366 9.03 -15.66 11.72
N ASN A 367 9.81 -14.63 12.04
CA ASN A 367 9.41 -13.70 13.09
C ASN A 367 8.41 -12.68 12.53
N LYS A 368 7.17 -12.79 12.97
CA LYS A 368 6.04 -12.00 12.46
C LYS A 368 5.89 -10.65 13.14
N GLU A 369 6.53 -10.41 14.28
CA GLU A 369 6.30 -9.19 15.09
C GLU A 369 7.62 -8.56 15.58
N ASP A 370 8.57 -8.41 14.65
CA ASP A 370 9.80 -7.64 14.87
C ASP A 370 9.61 -6.14 14.68
N PRO A 371 10.43 -5.27 15.33
CA PRO A 371 11.52 -5.60 16.26
C PRO A 371 11.11 -6.03 17.69
N PRO A 372 9.90 -5.79 18.25
CA PRO A 372 9.61 -6.10 19.65
C PRO A 372 9.79 -7.57 20.04
N SER A 373 9.68 -8.49 19.08
CA SER A 373 9.77 -9.93 19.32
C SER A 373 11.21 -10.48 19.20
N PHE A 374 12.16 -9.71 18.67
CA PHE A 374 13.49 -10.21 18.32
C PHE A 374 14.16 -10.95 19.48
N ASP A 375 14.27 -10.29 20.64
CA ASP A 375 15.01 -10.82 21.80
C ASP A 375 14.34 -12.07 22.41
N PHE A 376 13.03 -12.20 22.25
CA PHE A 376 12.29 -13.37 22.74
C PHE A 376 12.52 -14.62 21.89
N PHE A 377 12.81 -14.45 20.60
CA PHE A 377 12.82 -15.56 19.64
C PHE A 377 14.16 -15.80 18.96
N ILE A 378 15.15 -14.91 19.10
CA ILE A 378 16.45 -15.04 18.45
C ILE A 378 17.16 -16.36 18.79
N ALA A 379 17.01 -16.83 20.04
CA ALA A 379 17.51 -18.12 20.49
C ALA A 379 16.98 -19.31 19.66
N ALA A 380 15.71 -19.25 19.26
CA ALA A 380 15.09 -20.24 18.38
C ALA A 380 15.56 -20.03 16.94
N ALA A 381 15.47 -18.79 16.43
CA ALA A 381 15.77 -18.42 15.05
C ALA A 381 17.16 -18.87 14.59
N ARG A 382 18.17 -18.76 15.46
CA ARG A 382 19.56 -19.19 15.21
C ARG A 382 19.73 -20.66 14.83
N GLN A 383 18.74 -21.50 15.10
CA GLN A 383 18.80 -22.95 14.86
C GLN A 383 18.23 -23.36 13.49
N PHE A 384 17.59 -22.43 12.77
CA PHE A 384 16.93 -22.67 11.48
C PHE A 384 17.87 -22.39 10.30
N ASP A 385 17.56 -22.98 9.15
CA ASP A 385 18.34 -22.78 7.93
C ASP A 385 18.09 -21.40 7.32
N LEU A 386 16.82 -20.96 7.33
CA LEU A 386 16.36 -19.68 6.79
C LEU A 386 15.58 -18.91 7.85
N VAL A 387 15.82 -17.60 7.93
CA VAL A 387 15.07 -16.69 8.80
C VAL A 387 14.37 -15.63 7.97
N PHE A 388 13.08 -15.44 8.23
CA PHE A 388 12.28 -14.33 7.73
C PHE A 388 11.92 -13.39 8.87
N THR A 389 12.00 -12.09 8.63
CA THR A 389 11.59 -11.03 9.57
C THR A 389 10.52 -10.14 8.94
N SER A 390 9.53 -9.70 9.71
CA SER A 390 8.55 -8.69 9.28
C SER A 390 9.18 -7.29 9.09
N ASP A 391 10.28 -7.03 9.78
CA ASP A 391 11.01 -5.76 9.77
C ASP A 391 12.33 -5.87 9.00
N ALA A 392 12.47 -5.07 7.95
CA ALA A 392 13.68 -4.99 7.14
C ALA A 392 14.90 -4.51 7.92
N ASP A 393 14.71 -3.66 8.93
CA ASP A 393 15.81 -3.11 9.73
C ASP A 393 16.40 -4.16 10.70
N CYS A 394 15.66 -5.25 10.94
CA CYS A 394 16.14 -6.38 11.73
C CYS A 394 17.04 -7.35 10.95
N VAL A 395 17.16 -7.23 9.61
CA VAL A 395 17.92 -8.20 8.80
C VAL A 395 19.37 -8.30 9.27
N ALA A 396 20.09 -7.18 9.32
CA ALA A 396 21.50 -7.16 9.74
C ALA A 396 21.68 -7.74 11.16
N ARG A 397 20.74 -7.44 12.07
CA ARG A 397 20.75 -7.93 13.45
C ARG A 397 20.58 -9.45 13.52
N TYR A 398 19.73 -10.04 12.66
CA TYR A 398 19.63 -11.49 12.53
C TYR A 398 20.84 -12.11 11.85
N GLU A 399 21.42 -11.47 10.82
CA GLU A 399 22.60 -12.01 10.14
C GLU A 399 23.78 -12.14 11.11
N GLU A 400 24.02 -11.10 11.91
CA GLU A 400 25.02 -11.10 12.98
C GLU A 400 24.71 -12.18 14.02
N ALA A 401 23.47 -12.21 14.52
CA ALA A 401 23.10 -13.13 15.57
C ALA A 401 23.06 -14.60 15.13
N CYS A 402 22.65 -14.91 13.90
CA CYS A 402 22.58 -16.26 13.34
C CYS A 402 23.91 -16.74 12.75
N GLY A 403 24.84 -15.82 12.45
CA GLY A 403 26.12 -16.15 11.83
C GLY A 403 26.00 -16.56 10.35
N HIS A 404 24.91 -16.17 9.68
CA HIS A 404 24.69 -16.43 8.25
C HIS A 404 23.80 -15.36 7.61
N ASN A 405 23.96 -15.15 6.31
CA ASN A 405 23.23 -14.14 5.52
C ASN A 405 21.91 -14.64 4.89
N ARG A 406 21.44 -15.84 5.27
CA ARG A 406 20.17 -16.42 4.78
C ARG A 406 18.96 -15.84 5.54
N VAL A 407 18.90 -14.52 5.60
CA VAL A 407 17.89 -13.74 6.30
C VAL A 407 17.14 -12.89 5.30
N HIS A 408 15.81 -12.92 5.34
CA HIS A 408 14.95 -12.31 4.34
C HIS A 408 13.81 -11.51 4.98
N VAL A 409 13.24 -10.56 4.22
CA VAL A 409 12.10 -9.76 4.68
C VAL A 409 10.80 -10.39 4.21
N LEU A 410 9.85 -10.60 5.13
CA LEU A 410 8.51 -11.09 4.84
C LEU A 410 7.46 -10.25 5.58
N PRO A 411 6.97 -9.16 4.93
CA PRO A 411 5.97 -8.30 5.53
C PRO A 411 4.62 -9.01 5.66
N PHE A 412 3.75 -8.48 6.51
CA PHE A 412 2.34 -8.89 6.52
C PHE A 412 1.65 -8.68 5.16
N ALA A 413 0.48 -9.32 5.03
CA ALA A 413 -0.31 -9.35 3.81
C ALA A 413 -1.79 -9.64 4.14
N ALA A 414 -2.64 -9.61 3.12
CA ALA A 414 -4.02 -10.07 3.18
C ALA A 414 -4.18 -11.44 2.51
N GLN A 415 -5.20 -12.19 2.93
CA GLN A 415 -5.62 -13.44 2.27
C GLN A 415 -6.97 -13.20 1.59
N PRO A 416 -7.02 -13.05 0.24
CA PRO A 416 -8.24 -12.74 -0.51
C PRO A 416 -9.45 -13.62 -0.18
N LYS A 417 -9.27 -14.90 0.15
CA LYS A 417 -10.40 -15.79 0.49
C LYS A 417 -11.18 -15.36 1.73
N ILE A 418 -10.57 -14.64 2.66
CA ILE A 418 -11.21 -14.23 3.92
C ILE A 418 -11.19 -12.71 4.15
N HIS A 419 -10.26 -12.01 3.51
CA HIS A 419 -10.17 -10.56 3.45
C HIS A 419 -10.54 -10.12 2.04
N ASN A 420 -11.79 -9.70 1.86
CA ASN A 420 -12.32 -9.30 0.57
C ASN A 420 -13.57 -8.44 0.78
N PRO A 421 -14.03 -7.72 -0.25
CA PRO A 421 -15.18 -6.83 -0.12
C PRO A 421 -16.54 -7.53 0.05
N CYS A 422 -16.65 -8.86 -0.11
CA CYS A 422 -17.94 -9.56 -0.05
C CYS A 422 -18.69 -9.25 1.24
N ARG A 423 -19.89 -8.68 1.10
CA ARG A 423 -20.72 -8.27 2.21
C ARG A 423 -22.09 -8.92 2.12
N ASP A 424 -22.54 -9.46 3.25
CA ASP A 424 -23.94 -9.85 3.42
C ASP A 424 -24.80 -8.57 3.56
N PRO A 425 -25.86 -8.38 2.74
CA PRO A 425 -26.74 -7.23 2.84
C PRO A 425 -27.35 -7.04 4.24
N GLY A 426 -27.59 -8.13 4.97
CA GLY A 426 -28.15 -8.14 6.32
C GLY A 426 -27.18 -7.74 7.42
N TRP A 427 -25.89 -7.62 7.15
CA TRP A 427 -24.95 -7.14 8.16
C TRP A 427 -25.19 -5.66 8.51
N PRO A 428 -24.93 -5.25 9.77
CA PRO A 428 -25.05 -3.85 10.16
C PRO A 428 -23.96 -3.00 9.49
N ARG A 429 -24.15 -1.68 9.56
CA ARG A 429 -23.14 -0.70 9.12
C ARG A 429 -22.97 0.35 10.21
N TYR A 430 -21.75 0.45 10.71
CA TYR A 430 -21.33 1.34 11.78
C TYR A 430 -20.32 2.35 11.24
N PRO A 431 -20.19 3.54 11.83
CA PRO A 431 -19.37 4.59 11.23
C PRO A 431 -17.87 4.35 11.42
N VAL A 432 -17.38 4.25 12.65
CA VAL A 432 -15.94 4.22 12.95
C VAL A 432 -15.62 3.11 13.94
N CYS A 433 -14.55 2.35 13.70
CA CYS A 433 -14.05 1.38 14.68
C CYS A 433 -12.56 1.60 15.01
N PHE A 434 -12.19 1.33 16.25
CA PHE A 434 -10.82 1.00 16.64
C PHE A 434 -10.79 -0.38 17.30
N ALA A 435 -10.04 -1.32 16.71
CA ALA A 435 -9.86 -2.66 17.28
C ALA A 435 -8.45 -2.79 17.84
N GLY A 436 -8.28 -2.82 19.15
CA GLY A 436 -6.95 -2.72 19.75
C GLY A 436 -6.94 -2.84 21.25
N SER A 437 -5.85 -2.40 21.85
CA SER A 437 -5.66 -2.39 23.31
C SER A 437 -5.15 -1.03 23.75
N TRP A 438 -5.59 -0.58 24.92
CA TRP A 438 -4.93 0.52 25.60
C TRP A 438 -3.60 0.03 26.19
N ARG A 439 -2.52 0.77 25.96
CA ARG A 439 -1.19 0.53 26.57
C ARG A 439 -0.56 1.84 27.09
N GLY A 440 -1.41 2.83 27.38
CA GLY A 440 -1.01 4.22 27.62
C GLY A 440 -0.46 4.52 29.01
N GLU A 441 -0.53 3.60 29.98
CA GLU A 441 0.10 3.83 31.31
C GLU A 441 1.59 3.51 31.32
N ALA A 442 2.07 2.68 30.39
CA ALA A 442 3.50 2.35 30.32
C ALA A 442 4.34 3.43 29.61
N TYR A 443 3.74 4.29 28.77
CA TYR A 443 4.45 5.30 27.96
C TYR A 443 3.57 6.53 27.66
N ALA A 444 4.00 7.73 28.08
CA ALA A 444 3.25 8.99 27.93
C ALA A 444 3.06 9.40 26.46
N GLU A 445 4.09 9.23 25.63
CA GLU A 445 4.03 9.53 24.18
C GLU A 445 2.96 8.68 23.48
N ARG A 446 2.91 7.37 23.78
CA ARG A 446 1.93 6.45 23.20
C ARG A 446 0.49 6.81 23.59
N ARG A 447 0.29 7.36 24.79
CA ARG A 447 -1.01 7.89 25.23
C ARG A 447 -1.42 9.07 24.36
N ALA A 448 -0.53 10.03 24.17
CA ALA A 448 -0.79 11.20 23.33
C ALA A 448 -1.10 10.79 21.88
N SER A 449 -0.36 9.83 21.31
CA SER A 449 -0.57 9.37 19.93
C SER A 449 -1.91 8.65 19.73
N ILE A 450 -2.29 7.73 20.62
CA ILE A 450 -3.60 7.05 20.50
C ILE A 450 -4.75 8.03 20.75
N SER A 451 -4.61 8.95 21.70
CA SER A 451 -5.64 9.94 21.99
C SER A 451 -5.87 10.92 20.83
N MET A 452 -4.82 11.29 20.09
CA MET A 452 -4.92 12.05 18.84
C MET A 452 -5.81 11.38 17.79
N LEU A 453 -5.93 10.06 17.83
CA LEU A 453 -6.78 9.28 16.94
C LEU A 453 -8.19 9.07 17.52
N LEU A 454 -8.29 8.73 18.81
CA LEU A 454 -9.56 8.31 19.42
C LEU A 454 -10.42 9.47 19.92
N ASP A 455 -9.83 10.56 20.40
CA ASP A 455 -10.57 11.73 20.93
C ASP A 455 -11.47 12.36 19.86
N PRO A 456 -10.95 12.77 18.69
CA PRO A 456 -11.81 13.31 17.63
C PRO A 456 -12.84 12.27 17.14
N ALA A 457 -12.48 10.98 17.10
CA ALA A 457 -13.37 9.93 16.62
C ALA A 457 -14.63 9.73 17.48
N LEU A 458 -14.63 10.16 18.75
CA LEU A 458 -15.82 10.09 19.62
C LEU A 458 -17.01 10.85 19.01
N GLU A 459 -16.75 11.99 18.36
CA GLU A 459 -17.79 12.81 17.69
C GLU A 459 -18.37 12.13 16.43
N PHE A 460 -17.70 11.08 15.92
CA PHE A 460 -18.06 10.36 14.70
C PHE A 460 -18.60 8.94 14.98
N GLY A 461 -19.03 8.65 16.21
CA GLY A 461 -19.63 7.35 16.56
C GLY A 461 -18.61 6.21 16.71
N LEU A 462 -17.46 6.49 17.32
CA LEU A 462 -16.40 5.50 17.57
C LEU A 462 -16.90 4.26 18.32
N HIS A 463 -16.64 3.08 17.76
CA HIS A 463 -16.71 1.79 18.45
C HIS A 463 -15.30 1.27 18.76
N ILE A 464 -15.02 0.95 20.01
CA ILE A 464 -13.78 0.33 20.46
C ILE A 464 -14.03 -1.16 20.71
N MET A 465 -13.26 -2.00 20.01
CA MET A 465 -13.18 -3.44 20.26
C MET A 465 -11.90 -3.71 21.05
N ASP A 466 -12.04 -3.84 22.37
CA ASP A 466 -10.93 -3.99 23.30
C ASP A 466 -10.47 -5.45 23.37
N ARG A 467 -9.24 -5.70 22.94
CA ARG A 467 -8.61 -7.03 22.94
C ARG A 467 -8.49 -7.62 24.35
N TYR A 468 -8.42 -6.80 25.40
CA TYR A 468 -8.19 -7.25 26.77
C TYR A 468 -9.43 -7.23 27.66
N LEU A 469 -10.61 -6.96 27.10
CA LEU A 469 -11.86 -6.87 27.86
C LEU A 469 -12.22 -8.15 28.63
N THR A 470 -11.90 -9.33 28.08
CA THR A 470 -12.35 -10.64 28.58
C THR A 470 -11.22 -11.54 29.13
N GLY A 471 -10.00 -11.00 29.34
CA GLY A 471 -8.83 -11.74 29.84
C GLY A 471 -8.32 -11.27 31.21
N THR A 472 -7.19 -11.82 31.67
CA THR A 472 -6.47 -11.49 32.94
C THR A 472 -5.93 -10.05 33.02
N ALA A 473 -6.53 -9.10 32.30
CA ALA A 473 -6.20 -7.69 32.31
C ALA A 473 -6.93 -6.96 33.45
N THR A 474 -6.70 -7.42 34.68
CA THR A 474 -6.72 -6.58 35.88
C THR A 474 -5.36 -5.88 36.09
N ARG A 475 -4.52 -5.81 35.05
CA ARG A 475 -3.30 -4.97 35.07
C ARG A 475 -3.73 -3.52 34.78
N PRO A 476 -3.54 -2.57 35.72
CA PRO A 476 -4.03 -1.20 35.62
C PRO A 476 -3.74 -0.53 34.26
N GLY A 477 -2.56 -0.79 33.69
CA GLY A 477 -2.08 -0.12 32.47
C GLY A 477 -2.71 -0.50 31.13
N PHE A 478 -3.64 -1.46 31.11
CA PHE A 478 -4.31 -1.91 29.88
C PHE A 478 -5.77 -1.45 29.76
N ARG A 479 -6.31 -0.78 30.79
CA ARG A 479 -7.68 -0.30 30.78
C ARG A 479 -7.78 1.03 30.03
N PHE A 480 -8.74 1.15 29.12
CA PHE A 480 -9.06 2.42 28.47
C PHE A 480 -9.55 3.47 29.50
N PRO A 481 -9.16 4.75 29.37
CA PRO A 481 -9.66 5.85 30.20
C PRO A 481 -11.18 5.98 30.21
N ASP A 482 -11.73 6.57 31.28
CA ASP A 482 -13.18 6.66 31.51
C ASP A 482 -13.95 7.33 30.36
N ARG A 483 -13.34 8.34 29.71
CA ARG A 483 -13.94 9.02 28.54
C ARG A 483 -14.24 8.11 27.34
N TYR A 484 -13.59 6.96 27.23
CA TYR A 484 -13.81 6.01 26.13
C TYR A 484 -14.75 4.87 26.51
N GLN A 485 -15.17 4.75 27.77
CA GLN A 485 -15.90 3.56 28.25
C GLN A 485 -17.22 3.35 27.51
N GLU A 486 -17.89 4.42 27.10
CA GLU A 486 -19.15 4.33 26.32
C GLU A 486 -18.93 3.86 24.87
N ALA A 487 -17.74 4.12 24.33
CA ALA A 487 -17.33 3.68 23.00
C ALA A 487 -16.91 2.20 22.99
N ILE A 488 -16.62 1.57 24.13
CA ILE A 488 -16.24 0.15 24.19
C ILE A 488 -17.47 -0.72 23.92
N LYS A 489 -17.46 -1.44 22.80
CA LYS A 489 -18.59 -2.29 22.35
C LYS A 489 -18.34 -3.79 22.49
N GLY A 490 -17.16 -4.21 22.92
CA GLY A 490 -16.84 -5.62 23.18
C GLY A 490 -15.39 -5.99 22.89
N SER A 491 -15.16 -7.29 22.74
CA SER A 491 -13.92 -7.90 22.26
C SER A 491 -14.26 -8.86 21.13
N LEU A 492 -13.39 -9.00 20.13
CA LEU A 492 -13.63 -9.87 18.97
C LEU A 492 -12.60 -10.98 18.89
N THR A 493 -13.08 -12.20 18.61
CA THR A 493 -12.26 -13.29 18.05
C THR A 493 -11.82 -12.93 16.63
N TYR A 494 -10.86 -13.68 16.07
CA TYR A 494 -10.41 -13.41 14.70
C TYR A 494 -11.53 -13.61 13.67
N SER A 495 -12.32 -14.68 13.79
CA SER A 495 -13.44 -14.94 12.88
C SER A 495 -14.52 -13.85 12.94
N GLU A 496 -14.78 -13.26 14.10
CA GLU A 496 -15.69 -12.11 14.23
C GLU A 496 -15.08 -10.83 13.65
N MET A 497 -13.76 -10.63 13.83
CA MET A 497 -13.04 -9.48 13.25
C MET A 497 -13.11 -9.49 11.72
N LEU A 498 -13.02 -10.68 11.10
CA LEU A 498 -13.19 -10.83 9.65
C LEU A 498 -14.54 -10.26 9.20
N THR A 499 -15.63 -10.54 9.92
CA THR A 499 -16.94 -9.92 9.62
C THR A 499 -16.92 -8.42 9.90
N ALA A 500 -16.37 -8.00 11.05
CA ALA A 500 -16.32 -6.60 11.46
C ALA A 500 -15.63 -5.69 10.43
N TYR A 501 -14.58 -6.15 9.74
CA TYR A 501 -13.91 -5.38 8.69
C TYR A 501 -14.85 -4.84 7.60
N ARG A 502 -16.00 -5.49 7.38
CA ARG A 502 -17.00 -5.13 6.35
C ARG A 502 -18.25 -4.44 6.93
N CYS A 503 -18.32 -4.31 8.24
CA CYS A 503 -19.43 -3.69 8.95
C CYS A 503 -19.14 -2.23 9.35
N TYR A 504 -17.94 -1.71 9.10
CA TYR A 504 -17.57 -0.33 9.41
C TYR A 504 -17.32 0.48 8.15
N ASP A 505 -17.68 1.77 8.19
CA ASP A 505 -17.34 2.72 7.13
C ASP A 505 -15.86 3.12 7.17
N VAL A 506 -15.29 3.26 8.37
CA VAL A 506 -13.87 3.61 8.57
C VAL A 506 -13.28 2.80 9.71
N MET A 507 -12.03 2.37 9.52
CA MET A 507 -11.23 1.68 10.53
C MET A 507 -10.03 2.52 10.96
N LEU A 508 -9.87 2.65 12.27
CA LEU A 508 -8.76 3.36 12.89
C LEU A 508 -7.61 2.39 13.20
N ASN A 509 -6.38 2.80 12.88
CA ASN A 509 -5.19 2.05 13.20
C ASN A 509 -4.15 2.89 13.95
N ALA A 510 -3.47 2.27 14.91
CA ALA A 510 -2.35 2.86 15.62
C ALA A 510 -1.13 1.94 15.50
N ASN A 511 0.03 2.53 15.24
CA ASN A 511 1.27 1.79 15.05
C ASN A 511 2.13 1.82 16.32
N SER A 512 2.83 0.71 16.58
CA SER A 512 3.83 0.62 17.67
C SER A 512 5.26 0.65 17.15
N VAL A 513 5.44 0.44 15.84
CA VAL A 513 6.69 0.52 15.10
C VAL A 513 6.46 1.58 14.04
N THR A 514 7.22 2.66 14.08
CA THR A 514 7.04 3.84 13.21
C THR A 514 8.10 3.94 12.13
N GLU A 515 9.34 3.56 12.44
CA GLU A 515 10.50 3.77 11.55
C GLU A 515 10.69 2.67 10.50
N SER A 516 10.24 1.44 10.79
CA SER A 516 10.45 0.31 9.88
C SER A 516 9.81 0.55 8.51
N PRO A 517 10.52 0.33 7.40
CA PRO A 517 9.97 0.46 6.05
C PRO A 517 9.08 -0.74 5.66
N THR A 518 9.00 -1.79 6.49
CA THR A 518 8.20 -2.98 6.20
C THR A 518 7.28 -3.45 7.33
N MET A 519 7.34 -2.83 8.50
CA MET A 519 6.54 -3.25 9.64
C MET A 519 5.48 -2.23 10.05
N PHE A 520 4.23 -2.67 10.04
CA PHE A 520 3.09 -2.03 10.69
C PHE A 520 2.00 -3.08 10.96
N SER A 521 0.90 -2.67 11.56
CA SER A 521 -0.20 -3.57 11.91
C SER A 521 -0.74 -4.35 10.70
N ARG A 522 -0.74 -5.69 10.77
CA ARG A 522 -1.35 -6.57 9.76
C ARG A 522 -2.78 -6.19 9.41
N ARG A 523 -3.52 -5.63 10.39
CA ARG A 523 -4.91 -5.22 10.24
C ARG A 523 -5.09 -4.21 9.11
N VAL A 524 -4.11 -3.36 8.84
CA VAL A 524 -4.21 -2.39 7.74
C VAL A 524 -4.36 -3.13 6.41
N PHE A 525 -3.55 -4.15 6.13
CA PHE A 525 -3.72 -4.98 4.93
C PHE A 525 -5.08 -5.69 4.91
N GLU A 526 -5.45 -6.31 6.03
CA GLU A 526 -6.69 -7.08 6.16
C GLU A 526 -7.94 -6.22 5.91
N THR A 527 -7.97 -5.01 6.47
CA THR A 527 -9.08 -4.07 6.35
C THR A 527 -9.16 -3.46 4.95
N LEU A 528 -8.03 -3.00 4.40
CA LEU A 528 -8.01 -2.40 3.06
C LEU A 528 -8.41 -3.43 1.99
N ALA A 529 -8.01 -4.70 2.14
CA ALA A 529 -8.48 -5.80 1.31
C ALA A 529 -10.02 -6.00 1.35
N CYS A 530 -10.69 -5.56 2.42
CA CYS A 530 -12.15 -5.57 2.52
C CYS A 530 -12.84 -4.34 1.90
N ALA A 531 -12.09 -3.50 1.17
CA ALA A 531 -12.53 -2.21 0.63
C ALA A 531 -13.04 -1.22 1.70
N THR A 532 -12.56 -1.35 2.93
CA THR A 532 -12.86 -0.43 4.04
C THR A 532 -11.68 0.53 4.24
N PRO A 533 -11.88 1.85 4.09
CA PRO A 533 -10.81 2.83 4.31
C PRO A 533 -10.24 2.80 5.73
N VAL A 534 -8.94 3.10 5.82
CA VAL A 534 -8.19 3.15 7.08
C VAL A 534 -7.66 4.57 7.31
N VAL A 535 -7.90 5.10 8.52
CA VAL A 535 -7.21 6.27 9.06
C VAL A 535 -6.22 5.77 10.11
N SER A 536 -4.94 6.08 9.92
CA SER A 536 -3.88 5.56 10.77
C SER A 536 -2.92 6.64 11.23
N LEU A 537 -2.36 6.45 12.41
CA LEU A 537 -1.10 7.13 12.77
C LEU A 537 0.01 6.77 11.79
N GLU A 538 0.98 7.65 11.62
CA GLU A 538 2.07 7.50 10.66
C GLU A 538 2.98 6.28 10.95
N SER A 539 3.49 5.68 9.88
CA SER A 539 4.65 4.77 9.91
C SER A 539 5.31 4.74 8.53
N ALA A 540 6.64 4.63 8.49
CA ALA A 540 7.42 4.56 7.27
C ALA A 540 6.98 3.39 6.37
N GLY A 541 6.68 2.23 6.96
CA GLY A 541 6.23 1.06 6.21
C GLY A 541 4.89 1.26 5.50
N MET A 542 3.95 1.99 6.12
CA MET A 542 2.69 2.33 5.46
C MET A 542 2.93 3.25 4.26
N VAL A 543 3.78 4.26 4.40
CA VAL A 543 4.13 5.14 3.28
C VAL A 543 4.81 4.35 2.15
N ALA A 544 5.76 3.48 2.50
CA ALA A 544 6.53 2.71 1.53
C ALA A 544 5.69 1.66 0.77
N MET A 545 4.74 1.00 1.45
CA MET A 545 3.98 -0.11 0.88
C MET A 545 2.58 0.24 0.41
N LEU A 546 1.92 1.21 1.03
CA LEU A 546 0.53 1.54 0.75
C LEU A 546 0.37 2.92 0.09
N GLY A 547 1.32 3.84 0.31
CA GLY A 547 1.31 5.16 -0.32
C GLY A 547 -0.03 5.88 -0.11
N GLU A 548 -0.70 6.25 -1.20
CA GLU A 548 -1.97 6.97 -1.19
C GLU A 548 -3.19 6.13 -0.79
N HIS A 549 -3.06 4.81 -0.67
CA HIS A 549 -4.17 3.89 -0.36
C HIS A 549 -4.54 3.86 1.12
N VAL A 550 -3.96 4.72 1.94
CA VAL A 550 -4.25 4.85 3.37
C VAL A 550 -4.14 6.30 3.81
N ARG A 551 -5.06 6.75 4.67
CA ARG A 551 -5.00 8.10 5.23
C ARG A 551 -4.13 8.11 6.48
N VAL A 552 -3.10 8.94 6.45
CA VAL A 552 -2.17 9.13 7.57
C VAL A 552 -2.55 10.41 8.30
N THR A 553 -2.76 10.31 9.61
CA THR A 553 -3.03 11.44 10.50
C THR A 553 -1.86 11.69 11.45
N ARG A 554 -1.57 12.96 11.70
CA ARG A 554 -0.49 13.47 12.57
C ARG A 554 -0.97 14.43 13.65
N CYS A 555 -2.24 14.82 13.62
CA CYS A 555 -2.87 15.63 14.66
C CYS A 555 -4.38 15.35 14.78
N PRO A 556 -5.03 15.75 15.89
CA PRO A 556 -6.47 15.55 16.06
C PRO A 556 -7.32 16.20 14.95
N GLU A 557 -6.89 17.35 14.45
CA GLU A 557 -7.57 18.11 13.41
C GLU A 557 -7.56 17.36 12.07
N GLU A 558 -6.42 16.75 11.71
CA GLU A 558 -6.32 15.87 10.54
C GLU A 558 -7.22 14.64 10.69
N THR A 559 -7.27 14.03 11.89
CA THR A 559 -8.16 12.90 12.15
C THR A 559 -9.63 13.30 11.93
N SER A 560 -10.07 14.42 12.51
CA SER A 560 -11.44 14.94 12.29
C SER A 560 -11.72 15.23 10.82
N ALA A 561 -10.79 15.88 10.11
CA ALA A 561 -10.95 16.20 8.69
C ALA A 561 -11.06 14.92 7.83
N HIS A 562 -10.25 13.90 8.12
CA HIS A 562 -10.31 12.62 7.42
C HIS A 562 -11.63 11.89 7.67
N LEU A 563 -12.08 11.81 8.93
CA LEU A 563 -13.35 11.17 9.29
C LEU A 563 -14.54 11.91 8.69
N GLN A 564 -14.56 13.24 8.77
CA GLN A 564 -15.59 14.05 8.15
C GLN A 564 -15.65 13.82 6.64
N ALA A 565 -14.52 13.84 5.94
CA ALA A 565 -14.47 13.62 4.51
C ALA A 565 -14.93 12.21 4.11
N LEU A 566 -14.49 11.16 4.83
CA LEU A 566 -14.88 9.79 4.54
C LEU A 566 -16.36 9.53 4.85
N LEU A 567 -16.90 10.07 5.95
CA LEU A 567 -18.28 9.81 6.36
C LEU A 567 -19.31 10.68 5.62
N ALA A 568 -18.92 11.85 5.12
CA ALA A 568 -19.81 12.76 4.39
C ALA A 568 -20.12 12.31 2.96
N ASP A 569 -19.21 11.59 2.30
CA ASP A 569 -19.33 11.19 0.89
C ASP A 569 -19.14 9.69 0.69
N ASN A 570 -20.26 8.98 0.49
CA ASN A 570 -20.27 7.53 0.25
C ASN A 570 -19.59 7.14 -1.06
N GLU A 571 -19.68 7.96 -2.10
CA GLU A 571 -19.10 7.69 -3.41
C GLU A 571 -17.57 7.81 -3.33
N ALA A 572 -17.07 8.91 -2.75
CA ALA A 572 -15.64 9.09 -2.53
C ALA A 572 -15.05 7.99 -1.64
N ARG A 573 -15.77 7.62 -0.56
CA ARG A 573 -15.37 6.53 0.34
C ARG A 573 -15.29 5.18 -0.40
N ALA A 574 -16.28 4.85 -1.22
CA ALA A 574 -16.29 3.62 -2.02
C ALA A 574 -15.14 3.57 -3.03
N ARG A 575 -14.80 4.70 -3.67
CA ARG A 575 -13.66 4.80 -4.58
C ARG A 575 -12.33 4.57 -3.87
N GLU A 576 -12.12 5.26 -2.74
CA GLU A 576 -10.92 5.11 -1.92
C GLU A 576 -10.76 3.66 -1.43
N GLY A 577 -11.84 3.07 -0.92
CA GLY A 577 -11.89 1.67 -0.51
C GLY A 577 -11.52 0.71 -1.65
N HIS A 578 -12.10 0.89 -2.85
CA HIS A 578 -11.83 0.04 -4.00
C HIS A 578 -10.37 0.14 -4.47
N LEU A 579 -9.81 1.35 -4.56
CA LEU A 579 -8.41 1.55 -4.95
C LEU A 579 -7.45 0.86 -3.97
N ALA A 580 -7.73 0.98 -2.66
CA ALA A 580 -6.92 0.31 -1.65
C ALA A 580 -7.07 -1.22 -1.68
N TYR A 581 -8.29 -1.72 -1.87
CA TYR A 581 -8.56 -3.14 -2.09
C TYR A 581 -7.78 -3.69 -3.28
N ARG A 582 -7.85 -3.02 -4.44
CA ARG A 582 -7.12 -3.41 -5.66
C ARG A 582 -5.62 -3.46 -5.39
N HIS A 583 -5.07 -2.41 -4.77
CA HIS A 583 -3.64 -2.35 -4.45
C HIS A 583 -3.19 -3.52 -3.57
N VAL A 584 -3.94 -3.82 -2.50
CA VAL A 584 -3.59 -4.91 -1.59
C VAL A 584 -3.73 -6.27 -2.28
N HIS A 585 -4.80 -6.52 -3.03
CA HIS A 585 -5.01 -7.78 -3.74
C HIS A 585 -3.98 -8.01 -4.86
N THR A 586 -3.52 -6.96 -5.51
CA THR A 586 -2.52 -7.04 -6.58
C THR A 586 -1.09 -7.15 -6.04
N ASN A 587 -0.77 -6.57 -4.88
CA ASN A 587 0.64 -6.45 -4.43
C ASN A 587 0.93 -7.11 -3.07
N HIS A 588 -0.03 -7.21 -2.16
CA HIS A 588 0.21 -7.57 -0.75
C HIS A 588 -0.65 -8.74 -0.28
N THR A 589 -0.61 -9.86 -1.00
CA THR A 589 -1.31 -11.10 -0.61
C THR A 589 -0.38 -12.15 -0.02
N TYR A 590 -0.92 -13.04 0.82
CA TYR A 590 -0.16 -14.19 1.32
C TYR A 590 0.26 -15.15 0.22
N ARG A 591 -0.41 -15.14 -0.94
CA ARG A 591 0.08 -15.82 -2.14
C ARG A 591 1.46 -15.29 -2.57
N HIS A 592 1.67 -13.97 -2.57
CA HIS A 592 2.99 -13.40 -2.88
C HIS A 592 4.02 -13.79 -1.82
N ARG A 593 3.64 -13.78 -0.54
CA ARG A 593 4.53 -14.18 0.56
C ARG A 593 4.93 -15.66 0.48
N VAL A 594 3.99 -16.54 0.20
CA VAL A 594 4.24 -17.97 -0.01
C VAL A 594 5.13 -18.18 -1.23
N ALA A 595 4.91 -17.45 -2.34
CA ALA A 595 5.81 -17.52 -3.50
C ALA A 595 7.24 -17.13 -3.13
N THR A 596 7.44 -16.08 -2.33
CA THR A 596 8.75 -15.69 -1.80
C THR A 596 9.39 -16.80 -0.96
N ILE A 597 8.64 -17.40 -0.02
CA ILE A 597 9.16 -18.51 0.81
C ILE A 597 9.55 -19.69 -0.08
N MET A 598 8.66 -20.14 -0.97
CA MET A 598 8.87 -21.28 -1.86
C MET A 598 10.13 -21.09 -2.73
N GLN A 599 10.27 -19.92 -3.35
CA GLN A 599 11.44 -19.57 -4.15
C GLN A 599 12.73 -19.62 -3.31
N THR A 600 12.67 -19.12 -2.08
CA THR A 600 13.84 -19.07 -1.18
C THR A 600 14.26 -20.47 -0.71
N VAL A 601 13.32 -21.37 -0.44
CA VAL A 601 13.64 -22.78 -0.09
C VAL A 601 14.06 -23.62 -1.30
N GLY A 602 14.06 -23.06 -2.52
CA GLY A 602 14.36 -23.78 -3.75
C GLY A 602 13.22 -24.65 -4.27
N ALA A 603 11.99 -24.44 -3.79
CA ALA A 603 10.79 -25.13 -4.25
C ALA A 603 10.01 -24.29 -5.27
N ARG A 604 9.26 -24.96 -6.16
CA ARG A 604 8.37 -24.25 -7.08
C ARG A 604 7.01 -24.01 -6.42
N PRO A 605 6.45 -22.79 -6.47
CA PRO A 605 5.07 -22.58 -6.06
C PRO A 605 4.12 -23.41 -6.93
N ALA A 606 2.94 -23.74 -6.41
CA ALA A 606 1.95 -24.48 -7.15
C ALA A 606 1.59 -23.75 -8.47
N PRO A 607 1.59 -24.44 -9.63
CA PRO A 607 1.24 -23.83 -10.89
C PRO A 607 -0.23 -23.41 -10.86
N ARG A 608 -0.50 -22.15 -11.23
CA ARG A 608 -1.87 -21.66 -11.37
C ARG A 608 -2.29 -21.72 -12.84
N PRO A 609 -3.51 -22.19 -13.16
CA PRO A 609 -4.02 -22.06 -14.51
C PRO A 609 -3.98 -20.60 -14.94
N ALA A 610 -3.48 -20.32 -16.14
CA ALA A 610 -3.51 -18.98 -16.69
C ALA A 610 -4.96 -18.47 -16.74
N SER A 611 -5.19 -17.27 -16.23
CA SER A 611 -6.50 -16.60 -16.26
C SER A 611 -6.72 -15.93 -17.63
N THR A 612 -6.50 -16.67 -18.73
CA THR A 612 -6.70 -16.14 -20.08
C THR A 612 -8.15 -15.71 -20.28
N VAL A 613 -8.36 -14.59 -20.96
CA VAL A 613 -9.69 -13.99 -21.17
C VAL A 613 -10.05 -13.99 -22.65
N THR A 614 -11.28 -14.36 -22.96
CA THR A 614 -11.94 -13.97 -24.22
C THR A 614 -12.99 -12.92 -23.91
N VAL A 615 -12.82 -11.74 -24.47
CA VAL A 615 -13.84 -10.70 -24.49
C VAL A 615 -14.79 -11.02 -25.64
N LEU A 616 -16.05 -11.31 -25.33
CA LEU A 616 -17.13 -11.44 -26.31
C LEU A 616 -17.74 -10.05 -26.53
N GLY A 617 -17.32 -9.39 -27.61
CA GLY A 617 -17.80 -8.07 -28.00
C GLY A 617 -19.05 -8.19 -28.87
N VAL A 618 -20.22 -7.86 -28.34
CA VAL A 618 -21.49 -7.90 -29.07
C VAL A 618 -21.65 -6.63 -29.91
N LEU A 619 -21.74 -6.78 -31.22
CA LEU A 619 -21.88 -5.68 -32.18
C LEU A 619 -23.22 -5.75 -32.90
N ARG A 620 -24.09 -4.74 -32.67
CA ARG A 620 -25.41 -4.62 -33.33
C ARG A 620 -25.51 -3.49 -34.35
N ASP A 621 -24.58 -2.54 -34.27
CA ASP A 621 -24.48 -1.40 -35.19
C ASP A 621 -22.98 -1.11 -35.43
N PRO A 622 -22.52 -1.01 -36.69
CA PRO A 622 -21.12 -0.77 -37.04
C PRO A 622 -20.51 0.50 -36.42
N VAL A 623 -21.33 1.52 -36.10
CA VAL A 623 -20.84 2.78 -35.51
C VAL A 623 -20.12 2.58 -34.17
N HIS A 624 -20.40 1.47 -33.49
CA HIS A 624 -19.85 1.14 -32.18
C HIS A 624 -18.53 0.36 -32.23
N LEU A 625 -18.10 -0.10 -33.41
CA LEU A 625 -16.93 -0.97 -33.53
C LEU A 625 -15.65 -0.29 -33.05
N GLU A 626 -15.46 0.99 -33.37
CA GLU A 626 -14.28 1.75 -32.94
C GLU A 626 -14.26 1.94 -31.41
N CYS A 627 -15.42 2.18 -30.80
CA CYS A 627 -15.54 2.29 -29.35
C CYS A 627 -15.20 0.98 -28.65
N LEU A 628 -15.76 -0.14 -29.12
CA LEU A 628 -15.43 -1.48 -28.60
C LEU A 628 -13.92 -1.78 -28.72
N ALA A 629 -13.34 -1.46 -29.87
CA ALA A 629 -11.91 -1.68 -30.11
C ALA A 629 -11.03 -0.77 -29.22
N ALA A 630 -11.47 0.46 -28.94
CA ALA A 630 -10.77 1.37 -28.03
C ALA A 630 -10.83 0.88 -26.58
N ASP A 631 -12.02 0.51 -26.11
CA ASP A 631 -12.24 0.00 -24.74
C ASP A 631 -11.47 -1.31 -24.50
N TYR A 632 -11.44 -2.21 -25.49
CA TYR A 632 -10.62 -3.43 -25.45
C TYR A 632 -9.12 -3.12 -25.37
N ARG A 633 -8.61 -2.21 -26.23
CA ARG A 633 -7.18 -1.83 -26.20
C ARG A 633 -6.78 -1.16 -24.89
N ALA A 634 -7.67 -0.37 -24.30
CA ALA A 634 -7.43 0.34 -23.05
C ALA A 634 -7.33 -0.61 -21.85
N GLN A 635 -7.85 -1.84 -21.92
CA GLN A 635 -7.75 -2.78 -20.81
C GLN A 635 -6.28 -3.07 -20.47
N THR A 636 -5.92 -2.91 -19.21
CA THR A 636 -4.56 -3.18 -18.69
C THR A 636 -4.24 -4.67 -18.55
N TYR A 637 -5.26 -5.53 -18.55
CA TYR A 637 -5.09 -6.98 -18.49
C TYR A 637 -4.44 -7.52 -19.78
N GLY A 638 -3.28 -8.19 -19.68
CA GLY A 638 -2.46 -8.57 -20.84
C GLY A 638 -2.98 -9.79 -21.62
N GLU A 639 -3.29 -10.88 -20.91
CA GLU A 639 -3.65 -12.18 -21.50
C GLU A 639 -5.13 -12.23 -21.94
N LYS A 640 -5.46 -11.46 -22.98
CA LYS A 640 -6.83 -11.32 -23.50
C LYS A 640 -6.91 -11.40 -25.02
N HIS A 641 -8.03 -11.94 -25.50
CA HIS A 641 -8.42 -11.98 -26.92
C HIS A 641 -9.80 -11.33 -27.09
N LEU A 642 -10.06 -10.73 -28.25
CA LEU A 642 -11.36 -10.19 -28.62
C LEU A 642 -12.02 -11.08 -29.66
N LEU A 643 -13.22 -11.55 -29.37
CA LEU A 643 -14.11 -12.21 -30.33
C LEU A 643 -15.35 -11.33 -30.51
N VAL A 644 -15.46 -10.68 -31.66
CA VAL A 644 -16.62 -9.85 -31.99
C VAL A 644 -17.75 -10.73 -32.53
N VAL A 645 -18.87 -10.73 -31.82
CA VAL A 645 -20.11 -11.41 -32.19
C VAL A 645 -20.99 -10.40 -32.91
N VAL A 646 -21.14 -10.57 -34.23
CA VAL A 646 -21.99 -9.71 -35.06
C VAL A 646 -23.44 -10.17 -34.93
N ASP A 647 -24.27 -9.33 -34.29
CA ASP A 647 -25.67 -9.61 -33.96
C ASP A 647 -26.62 -8.73 -34.79
N ASN A 648 -26.34 -8.64 -36.09
CA ASN A 648 -27.18 -7.97 -37.09
C ASN A 648 -26.80 -8.49 -38.49
N GLU A 649 -27.81 -8.91 -39.26
CA GLU A 649 -27.58 -9.49 -40.59
C GLU A 649 -27.09 -8.48 -41.63
N ASP A 650 -27.36 -7.18 -41.43
CA ASP A 650 -26.97 -6.12 -42.34
C ASP A 650 -25.48 -5.73 -42.23
N ILE A 651 -24.78 -6.21 -41.20
CA ILE A 651 -23.38 -5.83 -40.93
C ILE A 651 -22.41 -6.75 -41.66
N ASP A 652 -21.82 -6.32 -42.77
CA ASP A 652 -20.77 -7.11 -43.45
C ASP A 652 -19.59 -7.44 -42.52
N VAL A 653 -19.40 -8.75 -42.29
CA VAL A 653 -18.34 -9.27 -41.40
C VAL A 653 -16.97 -9.01 -41.97
N GLY A 654 -16.81 -9.04 -43.31
CA GLY A 654 -15.53 -8.76 -43.96
C GLY A 654 -15.04 -7.35 -43.65
N THR A 655 -15.95 -6.38 -43.64
CA THR A 655 -15.67 -4.99 -43.22
C THR A 655 -15.28 -4.90 -41.75
N VAL A 656 -15.96 -5.63 -40.86
CA VAL A 656 -15.61 -5.69 -39.43
C VAL A 656 -14.22 -6.31 -39.24
N GLU A 657 -13.94 -7.44 -39.88
CA GLU A 657 -12.62 -8.09 -39.84
C GLU A 657 -11.51 -7.17 -40.36
N LEU A 658 -11.75 -6.44 -41.45
CA LEU A 658 -10.80 -5.49 -42.00
C LEU A 658 -10.45 -4.39 -40.98
N ALA A 659 -11.45 -3.86 -40.28
CA ALA A 659 -11.25 -2.86 -39.22
C ALA A 659 -10.51 -3.45 -38.01
N LEU A 660 -10.75 -4.72 -37.67
CA LEU A 660 -10.10 -5.41 -36.56
C LEU A 660 -8.65 -5.81 -36.83
N ARG A 661 -8.14 -5.76 -38.07
CA ARG A 661 -6.72 -6.08 -38.38
C ARG A 661 -5.72 -5.25 -37.57
N LYS A 662 -6.11 -4.04 -37.14
CA LYS A 662 -5.29 -3.14 -36.31
C LYS A 662 -5.54 -3.34 -34.80
N VAL A 663 -6.36 -4.32 -34.41
CA VAL A 663 -6.64 -4.66 -33.02
C VAL A 663 -5.88 -5.95 -32.69
N PRO A 664 -5.01 -5.94 -31.67
CA PRO A 664 -4.26 -7.14 -31.32
C PRO A 664 -5.21 -8.26 -30.87
N ASN A 665 -4.91 -9.51 -31.24
CA ASN A 665 -5.63 -10.70 -30.77
C ASN A 665 -7.16 -10.63 -30.99
N ALA A 666 -7.61 -9.97 -32.05
CA ALA A 666 -9.03 -9.78 -32.36
C ALA A 666 -9.45 -10.55 -33.61
N LYS A 667 -10.66 -11.12 -33.57
CA LYS A 667 -11.36 -11.65 -34.75
C LYS A 667 -12.85 -11.35 -34.66
N ALA A 668 -13.52 -11.28 -35.80
CA ALA A 668 -14.97 -11.20 -35.86
C ALA A 668 -15.53 -12.50 -36.44
N ILE A 669 -16.68 -12.94 -35.93
CA ILE A 669 -17.37 -14.11 -36.48
C ILE A 669 -18.86 -13.79 -36.52
N ARG A 670 -19.49 -14.07 -37.67
CA ARG A 670 -20.95 -14.23 -37.74
C ARG A 670 -21.26 -15.71 -37.67
N PHE A 671 -21.96 -16.10 -36.62
CA PHE A 671 -22.44 -17.46 -36.47
C PHE A 671 -23.76 -17.62 -37.24
N GLY A 672 -23.83 -18.62 -38.12
CA GLY A 672 -25.08 -19.03 -38.78
C GLY A 672 -26.02 -19.68 -37.77
N ALA A 673 -26.69 -18.85 -36.97
CA ALA A 673 -27.61 -19.26 -35.92
C ALA A 673 -28.83 -18.34 -35.92
N ARG A 674 -30.01 -18.90 -35.60
CA ARG A 674 -31.29 -18.20 -35.76
C ARG A 674 -31.48 -17.15 -34.67
N THR A 675 -31.00 -17.42 -33.46
CA THR A 675 -31.24 -16.54 -32.31
C THR A 675 -29.95 -15.97 -31.71
N PHE A 676 -30.09 -14.88 -30.95
CA PHE A 676 -28.97 -14.27 -30.24
C PHE A 676 -28.34 -15.21 -29.22
N GLY A 677 -29.14 -15.95 -28.45
CA GLY A 677 -28.65 -16.93 -27.48
C GLY A 677 -27.82 -18.05 -28.14
N GLU A 678 -28.25 -18.56 -29.30
CA GLU A 678 -27.46 -19.54 -30.06
C GLU A 678 -26.14 -18.96 -30.56
N ARG A 679 -26.13 -17.71 -31.04
CA ARG A 679 -24.91 -17.01 -31.46
C ARG A 679 -23.90 -16.89 -30.31
N LEU A 680 -24.37 -16.48 -29.12
CA LEU A 680 -23.51 -16.40 -27.94
C LEU A 680 -22.97 -17.78 -27.52
N ASN A 681 -23.80 -18.82 -27.54
CA ASN A 681 -23.36 -20.18 -27.23
C ASN A 681 -22.27 -20.67 -28.19
N ARG A 682 -22.39 -20.41 -29.50
CA ARG A 682 -21.35 -20.73 -30.48
C ARG A 682 -20.07 -19.92 -30.24
N ALA A 683 -20.20 -18.65 -29.86
CA ALA A 683 -19.06 -17.82 -29.48
C ALA A 683 -18.32 -18.35 -28.25
N VAL A 684 -19.03 -18.90 -27.26
CA VAL A 684 -18.43 -19.55 -26.08
C VAL A 684 -17.64 -20.80 -26.47
N GLU A 685 -18.13 -21.62 -27.41
CA GLU A 685 -17.38 -22.79 -27.89
C GLU A 685 -16.08 -22.40 -28.61
N GLU A 686 -16.12 -21.30 -29.38
CA GLU A 686 -14.98 -20.78 -30.13
C GLU A 686 -13.97 -20.01 -29.26
N ALA A 687 -14.38 -19.61 -28.06
CA ALA A 687 -13.53 -18.87 -27.15
C ALA A 687 -12.38 -19.73 -26.61
N ALA A 688 -11.16 -19.16 -26.65
CA ALA A 688 -9.95 -19.81 -26.15
C ALA A 688 -9.64 -19.48 -24.67
N GLY A 689 -10.23 -18.41 -24.15
CA GLY A 689 -10.01 -17.94 -22.78
C GLY A 689 -10.61 -18.88 -21.75
N ARG A 690 -9.90 -19.05 -20.62
CA ARG A 690 -10.46 -19.69 -19.42
C ARG A 690 -11.68 -18.93 -18.90
N TYR A 691 -11.66 -17.61 -19.01
CA TYR A 691 -12.76 -16.72 -18.65
C TYR A 691 -13.37 -16.07 -19.89
N ILE A 692 -14.68 -15.91 -19.85
CA ILE A 692 -15.48 -15.15 -20.80
C ILE A 692 -15.89 -13.85 -20.13
N VAL A 693 -15.67 -12.73 -20.82
CA VAL A 693 -16.09 -11.39 -20.38
C VAL A 693 -16.97 -10.80 -21.48
N MET A 694 -18.18 -10.37 -21.16
CA MET A 694 -19.09 -9.79 -22.13
C MET A 694 -18.91 -8.28 -22.24
N PHE A 695 -18.68 -7.79 -23.46
CA PHE A 695 -18.71 -6.37 -23.79
C PHE A 695 -19.87 -6.10 -24.75
N ASP A 696 -20.71 -5.11 -24.46
CA ASP A 696 -21.65 -4.57 -25.44
C ASP A 696 -20.99 -3.38 -26.13
N ALA A 697 -20.88 -3.41 -27.46
CA ALA A 697 -20.17 -2.38 -28.22
C ALA A 697 -20.74 -0.96 -27.99
N ALA A 698 -22.04 -0.84 -27.66
CA ALA A 698 -22.65 0.44 -27.37
C ALA A 698 -22.21 1.02 -26.01
N HIS A 699 -21.84 0.17 -25.06
CA HIS A 699 -21.49 0.56 -23.70
C HIS A 699 -20.02 0.96 -23.59
N GLY A 700 -19.63 1.46 -22.41
CA GLY A 700 -18.28 1.91 -22.11
C GLY A 700 -17.59 1.08 -21.03
N TYR A 701 -16.34 0.70 -21.26
CA TYR A 701 -15.52 -0.09 -20.33
C TYR A 701 -14.16 0.58 -20.09
N CYS A 702 -13.86 0.91 -18.83
CA CYS A 702 -12.62 1.57 -18.45
C CYS A 702 -11.44 0.58 -18.34
N GLU A 703 -10.22 1.11 -18.35
CA GLU A 703 -8.95 0.37 -18.44
C GLU A 703 -8.70 -0.73 -17.39
N ARG A 704 -9.36 -0.67 -16.23
CA ARG A 704 -9.22 -1.65 -15.13
C ARG A 704 -10.41 -2.59 -14.99
N TYR A 705 -11.39 -2.54 -15.90
CA TYR A 705 -12.62 -3.33 -15.81
C TYR A 705 -12.35 -4.84 -15.72
N ILE A 706 -11.59 -5.42 -16.65
CA ILE A 706 -11.31 -6.87 -16.64
C ILE A 706 -10.53 -7.28 -15.38
N GLU A 707 -9.53 -6.49 -14.98
CA GLU A 707 -8.70 -6.79 -13.82
C GLU A 707 -9.54 -6.84 -12.54
N ASP A 708 -10.39 -5.84 -12.29
CA ASP A 708 -11.26 -5.80 -11.12
C ASP A 708 -12.23 -6.99 -11.06
N MET A 709 -12.82 -7.35 -12.21
CA MET A 709 -13.72 -8.50 -12.30
C MET A 709 -13.01 -9.83 -12.04
N LEU A 710 -11.76 -9.98 -12.49
CA LEU A 710 -10.97 -11.19 -12.23
C LEU A 710 -10.46 -11.25 -10.79
N LEU A 711 -10.14 -10.12 -10.15
CA LEU A 711 -9.86 -10.09 -8.72
C LEU A 711 -11.07 -10.59 -7.92
N ALA A 712 -12.30 -10.20 -8.31
CA ALA A 712 -13.52 -10.74 -7.70
C ALA A 712 -13.72 -12.24 -7.96
N ALA A 713 -13.39 -12.72 -9.16
CA ALA A 713 -13.47 -14.14 -9.49
C ALA A 713 -12.54 -15.01 -8.63
N ASP A 714 -11.43 -14.44 -8.13
CA ASP A 714 -10.45 -15.15 -7.31
C ASP A 714 -10.97 -15.49 -5.92
N PHE A 715 -11.72 -14.60 -5.26
CA PHE A 715 -12.16 -14.84 -3.88
C PHE A 715 -13.61 -15.34 -3.74
N THR A 716 -14.50 -15.04 -4.69
CA THR A 716 -15.94 -15.33 -4.55
C THR A 716 -16.29 -16.80 -4.76
N GLY A 717 -15.60 -17.50 -5.67
CA GLY A 717 -16.06 -18.80 -6.15
C GLY A 717 -17.38 -18.75 -6.92
N ALA A 718 -17.84 -17.57 -7.33
CA ALA A 718 -19.07 -17.40 -8.08
C ALA A 718 -19.01 -18.07 -9.45
N ALA A 719 -20.11 -18.69 -9.87
CA ALA A 719 -20.25 -19.26 -11.21
C ALA A 719 -20.42 -18.15 -12.26
N LEU A 720 -21.12 -17.08 -11.86
CA LEU A 720 -21.36 -15.90 -12.68
C LEU A 720 -21.02 -14.64 -11.88
N LEU A 721 -20.22 -13.75 -12.47
CA LEU A 721 -19.93 -12.43 -11.94
C LEU A 721 -20.52 -11.36 -12.85
N GLY A 722 -20.83 -10.21 -12.29
CA GLY A 722 -21.18 -9.02 -13.06
C GLY A 722 -21.36 -7.81 -12.17
N LYS A 723 -22.14 -6.83 -12.64
CA LYS A 723 -22.47 -5.62 -11.88
C LYS A 723 -23.97 -5.51 -11.68
N GLY A 724 -24.39 -5.61 -10.43
CA GLY A 724 -25.75 -5.33 -9.96
C GLY A 724 -25.97 -3.84 -9.71
N SER A 725 -24.96 -3.14 -9.17
CA SER A 725 -24.88 -1.68 -9.15
C SER A 725 -23.92 -1.19 -10.23
N TYR A 726 -24.29 -0.17 -10.99
CA TYR A 726 -23.47 0.34 -12.10
C TYR A 726 -23.87 1.75 -12.49
N TYR A 727 -23.07 2.43 -13.32
CA TYR A 727 -23.43 3.75 -13.86
C TYR A 727 -24.05 3.65 -15.24
N SER A 728 -25.05 4.48 -15.51
CA SER A 728 -25.59 4.72 -16.85
C SER A 728 -25.37 6.18 -17.24
N TYR A 729 -25.08 6.46 -18.50
CA TYR A 729 -25.07 7.83 -19.01
C TYR A 729 -26.49 8.41 -19.09
N ASP A 730 -26.61 9.70 -18.81
CA ASP A 730 -27.85 10.48 -18.97
C ASP A 730 -27.53 11.72 -19.83
N ASP A 731 -28.01 11.77 -21.09
CA ASP A 731 -27.72 12.90 -21.98
C ASP A 731 -28.30 14.21 -21.47
N SER A 732 -29.38 14.18 -20.67
CA SER A 732 -29.94 15.43 -20.13
C SER A 732 -29.04 16.06 -19.07
N LEU A 733 -28.22 15.26 -18.40
CA LEU A 733 -27.29 15.71 -17.36
C LEU A 733 -25.84 15.77 -17.83
N HIS A 734 -25.54 15.24 -19.02
CA HIS A 734 -24.18 15.03 -19.51
C HIS A 734 -23.27 14.37 -18.46
N SER A 735 -23.83 13.40 -17.71
CA SER A 735 -23.18 12.81 -16.53
C SER A 735 -23.59 11.36 -16.32
N ALA A 736 -22.72 10.62 -15.65
CA ALA A 736 -22.96 9.26 -15.19
C ALA A 736 -23.89 9.27 -13.96
N VAL A 737 -24.90 8.39 -13.97
CA VAL A 737 -25.88 8.23 -12.89
C VAL A 737 -25.84 6.80 -12.39
N LEU A 738 -25.64 6.64 -11.08
CA LEU A 738 -25.66 5.34 -10.41
C LEU A 738 -27.04 4.69 -10.49
N ARG A 739 -27.06 3.40 -10.81
CA ARG A 739 -28.23 2.53 -10.89
C ARG A 739 -28.12 1.42 -9.86
N ASN A 740 -29.27 1.01 -9.35
CA ASN A 740 -29.41 -0.14 -8.45
C ASN A 740 -28.44 -0.10 -7.26
N GLU A 741 -28.31 1.07 -6.61
CA GLU A 741 -27.40 1.27 -5.48
C GLU A 741 -27.61 0.24 -4.37
N GLY A 742 -26.51 -0.20 -3.74
CA GLY A 742 -26.52 -1.17 -2.64
C GLY A 742 -26.48 -2.63 -3.08
N LYS A 743 -26.22 -2.89 -4.36
CA LYS A 743 -25.98 -4.22 -4.92
C LYS A 743 -24.50 -4.46 -5.26
N ASP A 744 -23.58 -3.55 -4.91
CA ASP A 744 -22.15 -3.76 -5.06
C ASP A 744 -21.57 -4.66 -3.95
N HIS A 745 -20.55 -5.44 -4.32
CA HIS A 745 -19.83 -6.37 -3.46
C HIS A 745 -20.70 -7.39 -2.70
N THR A 746 -21.75 -7.89 -3.33
CA THR A 746 -22.69 -8.83 -2.69
C THR A 746 -23.16 -9.93 -3.64
N PHE A 747 -23.62 -11.05 -3.07
CA PHE A 747 -24.27 -12.09 -3.85
C PHE A 747 -25.69 -11.65 -4.22
N VAL A 748 -26.07 -11.88 -5.48
CA VAL A 748 -27.32 -11.39 -6.07
C VAL A 748 -28.00 -12.50 -6.86
N GLU A 749 -29.25 -12.30 -7.24
CA GLU A 749 -30.00 -13.24 -8.09
C GLU A 749 -29.71 -13.03 -9.59
N SER A 750 -29.26 -11.83 -9.97
CA SER A 750 -28.98 -11.50 -11.36
C SER A 750 -27.99 -10.34 -11.49
N VAL A 751 -27.30 -10.32 -12.64
CA VAL A 751 -26.37 -9.27 -13.04
C VAL A 751 -26.68 -8.79 -14.45
N THR A 752 -26.24 -7.59 -14.79
CA THR A 752 -26.43 -7.03 -16.13
C THR A 752 -25.67 -7.86 -17.18
N MET A 753 -26.35 -8.23 -18.28
CA MET A 753 -25.81 -9.07 -19.36
C MET A 753 -24.45 -8.58 -19.88
N SER A 754 -24.36 -7.30 -20.19
CA SER A 754 -23.16 -6.63 -20.70
C SER A 754 -22.04 -6.49 -19.66
N THR A 755 -22.19 -7.11 -18.48
CA THR A 755 -21.17 -7.14 -17.43
C THR A 755 -20.78 -8.55 -17.01
N ILE A 756 -21.34 -9.57 -17.68
CA ILE A 756 -21.13 -10.96 -17.34
C ILE A 756 -19.66 -11.32 -17.47
N VAL A 757 -19.13 -11.92 -16.40
CA VAL A 757 -17.83 -12.59 -16.37
C VAL A 757 -18.05 -13.98 -15.79
N ALA A 758 -17.64 -15.02 -16.52
CA ALA A 758 -17.78 -16.40 -16.08
C ALA A 758 -16.62 -17.27 -16.57
N ARG A 759 -16.39 -18.40 -15.91
CA ARG A 759 -15.50 -19.43 -16.46
C ARG A 759 -16.15 -20.00 -17.71
N ARG A 760 -15.37 -20.21 -18.77
CA ARG A 760 -15.87 -20.78 -20.03
C ARG A 760 -16.61 -22.09 -19.81
N ALA A 761 -16.06 -22.97 -18.96
CA ALA A 761 -16.67 -24.25 -18.60
C ALA A 761 -18.09 -24.10 -18.03
N VAL A 762 -18.34 -23.07 -17.21
CA VAL A 762 -19.68 -22.79 -16.66
C VAL A 762 -20.66 -22.42 -17.77
N LEU A 763 -20.25 -21.63 -18.75
CA LEU A 763 -21.13 -21.24 -19.87
C LEU A 763 -21.31 -22.36 -20.92
N GLN A 764 -20.41 -23.34 -20.96
CA GLN A 764 -20.58 -24.55 -21.76
C GLN A 764 -21.62 -25.50 -21.14
N GLU A 765 -21.66 -25.57 -19.81
CA GLU A 765 -22.64 -26.36 -19.07
C GLU A 765 -24.00 -25.65 -18.97
N ILE A 766 -24.01 -24.41 -18.48
CA ILE A 766 -25.18 -23.55 -18.33
C ILE A 766 -25.18 -22.55 -19.48
N ARG A 767 -25.72 -23.01 -20.61
CA ARG A 767 -25.76 -22.27 -21.88
C ARG A 767 -26.75 -21.10 -21.85
N PHE A 768 -26.56 -20.11 -22.71
CA PHE A 768 -27.58 -19.07 -22.96
C PHE A 768 -28.85 -19.68 -23.56
N GLU A 769 -30.03 -19.22 -23.14
CA GLU A 769 -31.30 -19.71 -23.70
C GLU A 769 -31.51 -19.14 -25.12
N PRO A 770 -31.75 -20.00 -26.14
CA PRO A 770 -31.90 -19.58 -27.53
C PRO A 770 -32.95 -18.48 -27.74
N GLU A 771 -34.17 -18.65 -27.27
CA GLU A 771 -35.33 -17.80 -27.64
C GLU A 771 -35.68 -16.75 -26.59
N SER A 772 -34.78 -16.48 -25.62
CA SER A 772 -35.08 -15.52 -24.57
C SER A 772 -35.00 -14.06 -25.07
N GLY A 773 -36.02 -13.26 -24.72
CA GLY A 773 -36.00 -11.80 -24.88
C GLY A 773 -35.08 -11.08 -23.91
N ASP A 774 -34.68 -11.75 -22.81
CA ASP A 774 -33.65 -11.30 -21.86
C ASP A 774 -32.67 -12.44 -21.61
N VAL A 775 -31.69 -12.57 -22.51
CA VAL A 775 -30.68 -13.64 -22.47
C VAL A 775 -29.84 -13.59 -21.18
N GLY A 776 -29.58 -12.41 -20.63
CA GLY A 776 -28.80 -12.26 -19.39
C GLY A 776 -29.60 -12.64 -18.14
N GLY A 777 -30.87 -12.21 -18.06
CA GLY A 777 -31.78 -12.59 -16.98
C GLY A 777 -32.07 -14.08 -16.97
N SER A 778 -32.31 -14.68 -18.15
CA SER A 778 -32.50 -16.14 -18.28
C SER A 778 -31.25 -16.91 -17.84
N LEU A 779 -30.05 -16.51 -18.26
CA LEU A 779 -28.81 -17.14 -17.80
C LEU A 779 -28.66 -17.04 -16.28
N SER A 780 -28.89 -15.86 -15.71
CA SER A 780 -28.82 -15.67 -14.25
C SER A 780 -29.80 -16.59 -13.51
N SER A 781 -31.04 -16.68 -14.00
CA SER A 781 -32.07 -17.56 -13.42
C SER A 781 -31.63 -19.02 -13.43
N ARG A 782 -31.08 -19.51 -14.55
CA ARG A 782 -30.61 -20.89 -14.68
C ARG A 782 -29.40 -21.20 -13.81
N VAL A 783 -28.49 -20.24 -13.63
CA VAL A 783 -27.37 -20.38 -12.68
C VAL A 783 -27.88 -20.48 -11.24
N ALA A 784 -28.86 -19.66 -10.88
CA ALA A 784 -29.50 -19.70 -9.56
C ALA A 784 -30.28 -21.02 -9.33
N GLU A 785 -31.01 -21.51 -10.34
CA GLU A 785 -31.72 -22.81 -10.32
C GLU A 785 -30.76 -24.00 -10.15
N ALA A 786 -29.53 -23.89 -10.67
CA ALA A 786 -28.46 -24.87 -10.46
C ALA A 786 -27.84 -24.79 -9.05
N GLY A 787 -28.32 -23.88 -8.19
CA GLY A 787 -27.79 -23.66 -6.84
C GLY A 787 -26.40 -23.03 -6.81
N LEU A 788 -25.98 -22.40 -7.92
CA LEU A 788 -24.66 -21.81 -8.06
C LEU A 788 -24.68 -20.31 -7.72
N PRO A 789 -23.65 -19.80 -7.02
CA PRO A 789 -23.62 -18.41 -6.59
C PRO A 789 -23.36 -17.43 -7.74
N ILE A 790 -24.10 -16.32 -7.73
CA ILE A 790 -23.92 -15.17 -8.62
C ILE A 790 -23.45 -13.98 -7.78
N TYR A 791 -22.38 -13.32 -8.21
CA TYR A 791 -21.78 -12.21 -7.46
C TYR A 791 -21.79 -10.91 -8.25
N SER A 792 -22.22 -9.85 -7.59
CA SER A 792 -22.09 -8.48 -8.08
C SER A 792 -20.83 -7.84 -7.49
N ALA A 793 -19.91 -7.45 -8.37
CA ALA A 793 -18.65 -6.81 -8.02
C ALA A 793 -18.83 -5.32 -7.66
N ASP A 794 -17.79 -4.52 -7.83
CA ASP A 794 -17.83 -3.08 -7.63
C ASP A 794 -18.76 -2.40 -8.66
N ARG A 795 -19.05 -1.11 -8.45
CA ARG A 795 -19.92 -0.30 -9.33
C ARG A 795 -19.20 0.46 -10.45
N PHE A 796 -17.87 0.45 -10.46
CA PHE A 796 -17.01 1.32 -11.28
C PHE A 796 -16.58 0.66 -12.59
N ASN A 797 -15.82 1.41 -13.40
CA ASN A 797 -15.18 0.97 -14.64
C ASN A 797 -16.13 0.49 -15.75
N TYR A 798 -17.42 0.75 -15.62
CA TYR A 798 -18.44 0.40 -16.60
C TYR A 798 -19.52 1.49 -16.68
N LEU A 799 -19.91 1.82 -17.92
CA LEU A 799 -20.91 2.81 -18.24
C LEU A 799 -21.93 2.23 -19.23
N GLU A 800 -23.16 2.04 -18.78
CA GLU A 800 -24.29 1.70 -19.65
C GLU A 800 -24.66 2.93 -20.52
N VAL A 801 -24.81 2.71 -21.83
CA VAL A 801 -25.30 3.73 -22.78
C VAL A 801 -26.61 3.24 -23.34
N ARG A 802 -27.70 3.94 -23.02
CA ARG A 802 -29.05 3.55 -23.44
C ARG A 802 -29.33 4.00 -24.87
N SER A 803 -30.22 3.29 -25.56
CA SER A 803 -30.53 3.52 -26.99
C SER A 803 -30.86 4.98 -27.33
N ASN A 804 -31.56 5.69 -26.45
CA ASN A 804 -31.93 7.09 -26.65
C ASN A 804 -30.73 8.06 -26.56
N ASP A 805 -29.64 7.64 -25.93
CA ASP A 805 -28.46 8.45 -25.66
C ASP A 805 -27.26 8.08 -26.55
N ILE A 806 -27.37 7.00 -27.35
CA ILE A 806 -26.31 6.52 -28.25
C ILE A 806 -25.82 7.63 -29.18
N GLY A 807 -26.73 8.32 -29.89
CA GLY A 807 -26.36 9.39 -30.81
C GLY A 807 -25.64 10.59 -30.17
N ALA A 808 -25.72 10.74 -28.84
CA ALA A 808 -25.00 11.77 -28.10
C ALA A 808 -23.55 11.40 -27.76
N LEU A 809 -23.24 10.10 -27.72
CA LEU A 809 -21.92 9.55 -27.38
C LEU A 809 -21.20 8.92 -28.57
N THR A 810 -21.92 8.60 -29.64
CA THR A 810 -21.40 8.05 -30.89
C THR A 810 -21.96 8.84 -32.06
N SER A 811 -21.11 9.55 -32.79
CA SER A 811 -21.54 10.28 -33.98
C SER A 811 -21.25 9.46 -35.25
N PRO A 812 -22.23 9.28 -36.16
CA PRO A 812 -22.02 8.61 -37.44
C PRO A 812 -21.28 9.49 -38.47
N SER A 813 -21.08 10.79 -38.21
CA SER A 813 -20.27 11.65 -39.07
C SER A 813 -18.79 11.47 -38.76
N SER A 814 -17.94 11.54 -39.80
CA SER A 814 -16.47 11.45 -39.75
C SER A 814 -15.90 11.79 -38.36
N PRO A 815 -15.06 10.93 -37.74
CA PRO A 815 -14.49 11.19 -36.41
C PRO A 815 -13.76 12.55 -36.33
N ASN A 816 -13.34 13.09 -37.47
CA ASN A 816 -12.68 14.40 -37.60
C ASN A 816 -13.64 15.59 -37.81
N GLY A 817 -14.95 15.34 -37.92
CA GLY A 817 -15.98 16.37 -38.01
C GLY A 817 -16.40 16.89 -36.63
N PRO A 818 -16.91 18.13 -36.53
CA PRO A 818 -17.20 18.78 -35.24
C PRO A 818 -18.20 17.98 -34.36
N LYS A 819 -19.20 17.32 -34.95
CA LYS A 819 -20.15 16.46 -34.22
C LYS A 819 -19.51 15.16 -33.70
N GLY A 820 -18.56 14.58 -34.44
CA GLY A 820 -17.78 13.41 -34.00
C GLY A 820 -16.86 13.73 -32.84
N VAL A 821 -16.14 14.86 -32.92
CA VAL A 821 -15.26 15.35 -31.85
C VAL A 821 -16.04 15.60 -30.56
N LEU A 822 -17.21 16.24 -30.64
CA LEU A 822 -18.09 16.51 -29.49
C LEU A 822 -18.60 15.21 -28.82
N ALA A 823 -19.05 14.24 -29.62
CA ALA A 823 -19.51 12.96 -29.11
C ALA A 823 -18.39 12.17 -28.40
N GLY A 824 -17.19 12.15 -29.01
CA GLY A 824 -16.00 11.55 -28.41
C GLY A 824 -15.61 12.22 -27.09
N GLN A 825 -15.60 13.56 -27.03
CA GLN A 825 -15.32 14.31 -25.79
C GLN A 825 -16.33 13.99 -24.68
N ARG A 826 -17.63 13.89 -25.01
CA ARG A 826 -18.67 13.52 -24.03
C ARG A 826 -18.47 12.10 -23.49
N ARG A 827 -18.13 11.14 -24.34
CA ARG A 827 -17.86 9.76 -23.93
C ARG A 827 -16.66 9.70 -23.00
N VAL A 828 -15.56 10.38 -23.33
CA VAL A 828 -14.37 10.47 -22.48
C VAL A 828 -14.70 11.09 -21.12
N LEU A 829 -15.46 12.18 -21.09
CA LEU A 829 -15.89 12.82 -19.84
C LEU A 829 -16.76 11.89 -19.00
N ALA A 830 -17.75 11.22 -19.60
CA ALA A 830 -18.63 10.30 -18.88
C ALA A 830 -17.86 9.09 -18.33
N LEU A 831 -16.94 8.52 -19.11
CA LEU A 831 -16.06 7.44 -18.66
C LEU A 831 -15.14 7.89 -17.53
N SER A 832 -14.62 9.11 -17.58
CA SER A 832 -13.76 9.66 -16.51
C SER A 832 -14.50 9.78 -15.17
N GLN A 833 -15.82 9.96 -15.18
CA GLN A 833 -16.65 10.00 -13.98
C GLN A 833 -16.84 8.63 -13.33
N VAL A 834 -16.58 7.52 -14.03
CA VAL A 834 -16.80 6.15 -13.51
C VAL A 834 -15.52 5.33 -13.44
N SER A 835 -14.43 5.83 -14.05
CA SER A 835 -13.10 5.24 -14.02
C SER A 835 -12.51 5.27 -12.61
N LEU A 836 -11.74 4.21 -12.29
CA LEU A 836 -10.91 4.11 -11.09
C LEU A 836 -9.43 3.97 -11.42
#